data_AF-A0A8D1GYM9-F1
#
_entry.id   AF-A0A8D1GYM9-F1
#
_cell.length_a   1.000
_cell.length_b   1.000
_cell.length_c   1.000
_cell.angle_alpha   90.00
_cell.angle_beta   90.00
_cell.angle_gamma   90.00
#
_symmetry.space_group_name_H-M   'P 1'
#
loop_
_entity.id
_entity.type
_entity.pdbx_description
1 polymer ?
#
loop_
_entity_poly.entity_id
_entity_poly.type
_entity_poly.pdbx_seq_one_letter_code
_entity_poly.pdbx_strand_id
1 'polypeptide(L)'
;MILGKPPFFSESLSELVEKILYEDPLPPIPKDSSCPKASSDFINLLDGLLQKDPQKRLTWAGLLQHSFWKDAFTRQDQDSSTEDSNVSKNMAYSRSQDAKELLQSPQGAQAKGDKSGQRLSHSFRLENPSELQPKSTVGGQLNESMFLLSSRPTPRTSTAVTLSPGEDMTQNSPQKTSPLTKITGAHLSQQDLESRMRDLIYTDSDLVVTPIIDNPKIMKQPPIKFDPKILHLPAHSVEKLVFLKDQDWNDFLQQVCSQIDSTEKSTGASRAKLNLLCYLCVVAGHREVATRLLHSPLFQLLIQNLRTAPNWDIRAKVARVIGLLASHTTGLQENTPVIEAITLLTELIRENFRNSKLKQCLLPTLGELIYLVATQEEKKKNPRECWAVPLAAYTVLMRCLREGEERVVNHMAAKIIENVCTTFSAQAQGFITGEIGPVLWYLFKHSTIDSLRITAISALCRLTRHSPTAFQNVIEKVGLTSVINSLASAICKIQQYLLTLFTAMLSCGIHLQRLIQEKDFVSTIIRLLDSPSTTIRAKAFLVLLYILIHNHEMLLLSCQARLVMYIERDSRKTTPGKEQQSGSAYLSKCLDLLIRHIVQELPRILGDILNALANVSGRKHPSTVQAKQLKMCLPLMPIVLHLVTSQVFRPHVVTEEFLFSYGTILSHIKSVDSGETNIDGAIGLMASEEFIKITLSAFEAVIQYPILLKDYCSTVVDYILPPLVSLVQSQNVEWRLFSLRLLSETTSLLVNQEVDDGKKEANVDSDSSLLGLIRESLLPQYEHILMEPDPVPAYALKLLVAMTEHSPTFTRLVEESKLIPRIFEVILVREEACF
;
A
#
# COMPACT_ATOMS: atom_id res chain seq x y z
N MET A 1 -2.52 3.62 -30.17
CA MET A 1 -1.94 2.73 -29.14
C MET A 1 -2.81 1.48 -29.07
N ILE A 2 -2.28 0.31 -29.42
CA ILE A 2 -3.02 -0.96 -29.34
C ILE A 2 -2.80 -1.52 -27.93
N LEU A 3 -3.89 -1.74 -27.20
CA LEU A 3 -3.90 -2.33 -25.85
C LEU A 3 -4.62 -3.68 -25.95
N GLY A 4 -3.96 -4.78 -25.55
CA GLY A 4 -4.45 -6.15 -25.75
C GLY A 4 -4.36 -7.01 -24.49
N LYS A 5 -5.01 -8.18 -24.53
CA LYS A 5 -4.80 -9.26 -23.54
C LYS A 5 -3.57 -10.09 -23.96
N PRO A 6 -2.91 -10.79 -23.02
CA PRO A 6 -1.87 -11.75 -23.38
C PRO A 6 -2.40 -12.81 -24.36
N PRO A 7 -1.56 -13.33 -25.29
CA PRO A 7 -1.98 -14.32 -26.28
C PRO A 7 -2.45 -15.65 -25.66
N PHE A 8 -1.97 -15.98 -24.46
CA PHE A 8 -2.40 -17.14 -23.69
C PHE A 8 -2.75 -16.73 -22.27
N PHE A 9 -3.86 -17.25 -21.74
CA PHE A 9 -4.28 -17.03 -20.36
C PHE A 9 -4.98 -18.28 -19.82
N SER A 10 -4.58 -18.73 -18.63
CA SER A 10 -5.30 -19.69 -17.80
C SER A 10 -5.04 -19.37 -16.32
N GLU A 11 -5.99 -19.74 -15.47
CA GLU A 11 -5.90 -19.67 -14.01
C GLU A 11 -5.06 -20.83 -13.42
N SER A 12 -4.74 -21.84 -14.23
CA SER A 12 -3.88 -22.99 -13.92
C SER A 12 -2.56 -22.91 -14.70
N LEU A 13 -1.43 -23.11 -14.01
CA LEU A 13 -0.12 -23.13 -14.65
C LEU A 13 0.03 -24.27 -15.67
N SER A 14 -0.55 -25.44 -15.37
CA SER A 14 -0.45 -26.60 -16.27
C SER A 14 -1.19 -26.35 -17.58
N GLU A 15 -2.40 -25.80 -17.49
CA GLU A 15 -3.16 -25.39 -18.67
C GLU A 15 -2.44 -24.26 -19.43
N LEU A 16 -1.89 -23.26 -18.73
CA LEU A 16 -1.15 -22.19 -19.40
C LEU A 16 0.05 -22.72 -20.19
N VAL A 17 0.77 -23.70 -19.64
CA VAL A 17 1.88 -24.37 -20.34
C VAL A 17 1.38 -25.13 -21.57
N GLU A 18 0.27 -25.87 -21.46
CA GLU A 18 -0.33 -26.54 -22.63
C GLU A 18 -0.76 -25.54 -23.71
N LYS A 19 -1.39 -24.43 -23.35
CA LYS A 19 -1.76 -23.37 -24.31
C LYS A 19 -0.52 -22.77 -24.99
N ILE A 20 0.54 -22.51 -24.22
CA ILE A 20 1.80 -21.97 -24.76
C ILE A 20 2.51 -22.98 -25.67
N LEU A 21 2.34 -24.28 -25.48
CA LEU A 21 3.00 -25.29 -26.31
C LEU A 21 2.17 -25.66 -27.55
N TYR A 22 0.84 -25.73 -27.43
CA TYR A 22 -0.02 -26.38 -28.43
C TYR A 22 -1.11 -25.50 -29.03
N GLU A 23 -1.50 -24.38 -28.41
CA GLU A 23 -2.51 -23.48 -28.97
C GLU A 23 -1.87 -22.34 -29.79
N ASP A 24 -2.48 -21.99 -30.91
CA ASP A 24 -2.07 -20.83 -31.71
C ASP A 24 -2.61 -19.53 -31.10
N PRO A 25 -1.81 -18.44 -31.09
CA PRO A 25 -2.25 -17.16 -30.54
C PRO A 25 -3.36 -16.56 -31.42
N LEU A 26 -4.44 -16.09 -30.80
CA LEU A 26 -5.48 -15.38 -31.51
C LEU A 26 -4.95 -14.03 -32.03
N PRO A 27 -5.34 -13.60 -33.25
CA PRO A 27 -4.94 -12.30 -33.77
C PRO A 27 -5.49 -11.17 -32.86
N PRO A 28 -4.81 -10.03 -32.75
CA PRO A 28 -5.28 -8.92 -31.93
C PRO A 28 -6.61 -8.36 -32.45
N ILE A 29 -7.70 -8.64 -31.71
CA ILE A 29 -9.05 -8.15 -32.03
C ILE A 29 -9.24 -6.76 -31.39
N PRO A 30 -9.63 -5.72 -32.14
CA PRO A 30 -9.96 -4.43 -31.56
C PRO A 30 -11.20 -4.53 -30.66
N LYS A 31 -11.19 -3.83 -29.51
CA LYS A 31 -12.30 -3.85 -28.54
C LYS A 31 -13.63 -3.32 -29.08
N ASP A 32 -13.59 -2.56 -30.16
CA ASP A 32 -14.75 -1.91 -30.76
C ASP A 32 -14.62 -1.99 -32.29
N SER A 33 -15.69 -2.35 -33.01
CA SER A 33 -15.67 -2.51 -34.47
C SER A 33 -15.47 -1.19 -35.23
N SER A 34 -15.55 -0.07 -34.51
CA SER A 34 -15.25 1.29 -34.96
C SER A 34 -13.75 1.62 -35.01
N CYS A 35 -12.91 0.83 -34.34
CA CYS A 35 -11.46 1.06 -34.27
C CYS A 35 -10.73 0.44 -35.47
N PRO A 36 -9.67 1.09 -35.99
CA PRO A 36 -8.89 0.54 -37.10
C PRO A 36 -8.26 -0.80 -36.69
N LYS A 37 -8.35 -1.79 -37.58
CA LYS A 37 -7.68 -3.09 -37.42
C LYS A 37 -6.17 -2.89 -37.27
N ALA A 38 -5.53 -3.80 -36.54
CA ALA A 38 -4.06 -3.83 -36.44
C ALA A 38 -3.43 -3.81 -37.84
N SER A 39 -2.35 -3.04 -38.02
CA SER A 39 -1.64 -2.99 -39.29
C SER A 39 -1.09 -4.37 -39.64
N SER A 40 -1.04 -4.69 -40.93
CA SER A 40 -0.48 -5.95 -41.42
C SER A 40 0.96 -6.16 -40.95
N ASP A 41 1.76 -5.09 -40.89
CA ASP A 41 3.13 -5.14 -40.37
C ASP A 41 3.20 -5.50 -38.88
N PHE A 42 2.23 -5.05 -38.08
CA PHE A 42 2.19 -5.38 -36.65
C PHE A 42 1.76 -6.83 -36.41
N ILE A 43 0.79 -7.32 -37.17
CA ILE A 43 0.37 -8.73 -37.10
C ILE A 43 1.53 -9.63 -37.53
N ASN A 44 2.21 -9.29 -38.63
CA ASN A 44 3.36 -10.05 -39.11
C ASN A 44 4.52 -10.09 -38.10
N LEU A 45 4.76 -8.99 -37.38
CA LEU A 45 5.73 -8.95 -36.29
C LEU A 45 5.37 -9.92 -35.15
N LEU A 46 4.09 -9.97 -34.76
CA LEU A 46 3.60 -10.87 -33.71
C LEU A 46 3.71 -12.33 -34.14
N ASP A 47 3.37 -12.66 -35.38
CA ASP A 47 3.50 -14.02 -35.93
C ASP A 47 4.96 -14.49 -35.91
N GLY A 48 5.91 -13.61 -36.25
CA GLY A 48 7.33 -13.90 -36.18
C GLY A 48 7.85 -14.12 -34.75
N LEU A 49 7.34 -13.35 -33.78
CA LEU A 49 7.76 -13.42 -32.37
C LEU A 49 7.13 -14.60 -31.61
N LEU A 50 5.87 -14.91 -31.89
CA LEU A 50 5.09 -15.96 -31.22
C LEU A 50 5.20 -17.34 -31.90
N GLN A 51 6.07 -17.46 -32.90
CA GLN A 51 6.35 -18.73 -33.58
C GLN A 51 6.82 -19.79 -32.58
N LYS A 52 6.14 -20.93 -32.53
CA LYS A 52 6.41 -22.00 -31.55
C LYS A 52 7.74 -22.68 -31.81
N ASP A 53 8.06 -22.93 -33.09
CA ASP A 53 9.32 -23.51 -33.53
C ASP A 53 10.47 -22.49 -33.39
N PRO A 54 11.43 -22.70 -32.46
CA PRO A 54 12.54 -21.77 -32.25
C PRO A 54 13.42 -21.58 -33.49
N GLN A 55 13.49 -22.55 -34.40
CA GLN A 55 14.28 -22.45 -35.63
C GLN A 55 13.63 -21.54 -36.67
N LYS A 56 12.30 -21.42 -36.63
CA LYS A 56 11.51 -20.55 -37.52
C LYS A 56 11.16 -19.21 -36.87
N ARG A 57 11.38 -19.06 -35.56
CA ARG A 57 11.12 -17.83 -34.82
C ARG A 57 12.05 -16.72 -35.31
N LEU A 58 11.52 -15.51 -35.36
CA LEU A 58 12.24 -14.33 -35.80
C LEU A 58 13.53 -14.15 -34.99
N THR A 59 14.67 -14.12 -35.68
CA THR A 59 15.97 -13.88 -35.06
C THR A 59 16.13 -12.41 -34.67
N TRP A 60 17.08 -12.08 -33.80
CA TRP A 60 17.36 -10.69 -33.42
C TRP A 60 17.66 -9.79 -34.63
N ALA A 61 18.39 -10.30 -35.63
CA ALA A 61 18.64 -9.57 -36.87
C ALA A 61 17.34 -9.36 -37.67
N GLY A 62 16.50 -10.39 -37.78
CA GLY A 62 15.19 -10.29 -38.43
C GLY A 62 14.22 -9.35 -37.71
N LEU A 63 14.29 -9.27 -36.38
CA LEU A 63 13.48 -8.36 -35.57
C LEU A 63 13.86 -6.90 -35.81
N LEU A 64 15.15 -6.59 -35.83
CA LEU A 64 15.63 -5.21 -36.05
C LEU A 64 15.42 -4.73 -37.50
N GLN A 65 15.37 -5.66 -38.46
CA GLN A 65 15.11 -5.38 -39.87
C GLN A 65 13.63 -5.48 -40.26
N HIS A 66 12.75 -5.79 -39.30
CA HIS A 66 11.33 -6.02 -39.55
C HIS A 66 10.66 -4.73 -40.07
N SER A 67 9.75 -4.86 -41.05
CA SER A 67 9.05 -3.73 -41.70
C SER A 67 8.32 -2.82 -40.72
N PHE A 68 7.81 -3.38 -39.62
CA PHE A 68 7.19 -2.65 -38.52
C PHE A 68 8.07 -1.52 -37.95
N TRP A 69 9.40 -1.67 -37.96
CA TRP A 69 10.35 -0.68 -37.40
C TRP A 69 10.98 0.23 -38.45
N LYS A 70 10.53 0.17 -39.71
CA LYS A 70 11.11 0.96 -40.80
C LYS A 70 11.16 2.44 -40.39
N ASP A 71 12.33 3.05 -40.59
CA ASP A 71 12.66 4.44 -40.24
C ASP A 71 12.74 4.79 -38.74
N ALA A 72 12.43 3.87 -37.82
CA ALA A 72 12.52 4.11 -36.37
C ALA A 72 13.96 4.09 -35.82
N PHE A 73 14.88 3.41 -36.50
CA PHE A 73 16.28 3.24 -36.09
C PHE A 73 17.29 3.99 -36.96
N THR A 74 16.85 4.62 -38.05
CA THR A 74 17.70 5.50 -38.88
C THR A 74 17.75 6.88 -38.24
N ARG A 75 18.79 7.12 -37.44
CA ARG A 75 19.12 8.44 -36.92
C ARG A 75 19.44 9.38 -38.09
N GLN A 76 18.64 10.43 -38.27
CA GLN A 76 19.06 11.60 -39.04
C GLN A 76 20.21 12.26 -38.28
N ASP A 77 21.43 11.90 -38.64
CA ASP A 77 22.58 12.81 -38.53
C ASP A 77 22.67 13.52 -39.88
N GLN A 78 22.14 14.73 -39.96
CA GLN A 78 22.52 15.70 -40.99
C GLN A 78 23.09 16.94 -40.28
N ASP A 79 24.42 16.97 -40.16
CA ASP A 79 25.20 18.18 -40.37
C ASP A 79 26.36 17.80 -41.32
N SER A 80 26.36 18.50 -42.47
CA SER A 80 27.29 18.59 -43.59
C SER A 80 28.68 17.92 -43.52
N SER A 81 29.08 17.22 -44.58
CA SER A 81 30.12 17.66 -45.53
C SER A 81 30.38 16.66 -46.66
N THR A 82 30.83 17.23 -47.76
CA THR A 82 30.96 16.72 -49.12
C THR A 82 32.24 15.90 -49.36
N GLU A 83 32.21 15.10 -50.44
CA GLU A 83 33.31 14.57 -51.27
C GLU A 83 33.94 13.19 -50.96
N ASP A 84 33.55 12.25 -51.83
CA ASP A 84 34.37 11.39 -52.70
C ASP A 84 35.42 10.41 -52.13
N SER A 85 35.13 9.12 -52.35
CA SER A 85 35.84 8.21 -53.28
C SER A 85 36.10 6.78 -52.74
N ASN A 86 35.34 5.84 -53.32
CA ASN A 86 35.64 4.46 -53.73
C ASN A 86 36.84 3.71 -53.11
N VAL A 87 36.60 2.50 -52.54
CA VAL A 87 37.19 1.21 -52.99
C VAL A 87 36.33 0.00 -52.51
N SER A 88 35.62 -0.59 -53.47
CA SER A 88 35.41 -2.02 -53.81
C SER A 88 35.76 -3.17 -52.81
N LYS A 89 34.80 -4.09 -52.57
CA LYS A 89 34.81 -5.48 -53.10
C LYS A 89 33.58 -6.34 -52.70
N ASN A 90 32.72 -6.56 -53.70
CA ASN A 90 31.89 -7.71 -54.09
C ASN A 90 31.83 -9.02 -53.26
N MET A 91 30.60 -9.52 -53.02
CA MET A 91 29.98 -10.73 -53.64
C MET A 91 28.52 -10.87 -53.12
N ALA A 92 27.48 -10.60 -53.95
CA ALA A 92 26.66 -11.56 -54.72
C ALA A 92 25.87 -12.55 -53.83
N TYR A 93 24.54 -12.73 -53.87
CA TYR A 93 23.54 -12.78 -54.95
C TYR A 93 22.18 -12.27 -54.41
N SER A 94 21.48 -11.32 -55.04
CA SER A 94 20.56 -11.44 -56.20
C SER A 94 19.11 -11.84 -55.87
N ARG A 95 18.18 -10.93 -56.22
CA ARG A 95 16.98 -11.06 -57.09
C ARG A 95 15.79 -10.31 -56.47
N SER A 96 15.61 -9.01 -56.75
CA SER A 96 14.88 -8.44 -57.90
C SER A 96 13.44 -8.98 -57.98
N GLN A 97 12.37 -8.18 -57.97
CA GLN A 97 12.05 -7.11 -58.91
C GLN A 97 10.77 -6.41 -58.38
N ASP A 98 10.74 -5.07 -58.30
CA ASP A 98 10.05 -4.17 -59.25
C ASP A 98 8.53 -4.25 -59.12
N ALA A 99 7.71 -3.20 -59.15
CA ALA A 99 7.78 -1.83 -59.66
C ALA A 99 6.31 -1.30 -59.43
N LYS A 100 5.90 -0.04 -59.44
CA LYS A 100 6.41 1.21 -59.98
C LYS A 100 5.38 2.31 -59.59
N GLU A 101 5.87 3.54 -59.42
CA GLU A 101 5.38 4.81 -60.03
C GLU A 101 3.91 5.27 -59.82
N LEU A 102 3.52 6.55 -59.77
CA LEU A 102 4.07 7.89 -60.06
C LEU A 102 3.29 8.87 -59.13
N LEU A 103 3.91 9.83 -58.43
CA LEU A 103 4.36 11.16 -58.89
C LEU A 103 3.25 12.03 -59.54
N GLN A 104 2.84 13.12 -58.88
CA GLN A 104 3.14 14.51 -59.28
C GLN A 104 2.30 15.55 -58.50
N SER A 105 3.02 16.46 -57.87
CA SER A 105 2.66 17.84 -57.46
C SER A 105 2.67 18.78 -58.70
N PRO A 106 2.77 20.14 -58.64
CA PRO A 106 2.76 21.13 -57.55
C PRO A 106 2.02 22.47 -57.91
N GLN A 107 2.34 23.55 -57.15
CA GLN A 107 2.20 25.02 -57.38
C GLN A 107 1.15 25.69 -56.47
N GLY A 108 1.37 26.83 -55.79
CA GLY A 108 2.54 27.71 -55.63
C GLY A 108 2.18 29.02 -54.87
N ALA A 109 3.18 29.59 -54.20
CA ALA A 109 3.49 31.00 -53.86
C ALA A 109 2.57 31.95 -53.00
N GLN A 110 3.21 32.50 -51.94
CA GLN A 110 3.25 33.92 -51.43
C GLN A 110 1.95 34.60 -50.91
N ALA A 111 1.88 35.53 -49.93
CA ALA A 111 2.75 36.19 -48.95
C ALA A 111 1.87 36.94 -47.87
N LYS A 112 2.53 37.54 -46.85
CA LYS A 112 2.07 38.16 -45.57
C LYS A 112 0.97 39.26 -45.56
N GLY A 113 0.25 39.40 -44.43
CA GLY A 113 -0.30 40.69 -43.92
C GLY A 113 -1.48 40.63 -42.92
N ASP A 114 -1.36 41.31 -41.77
CA ASP A 114 -2.30 41.36 -40.61
C ASP A 114 -3.58 42.24 -40.79
N LYS A 115 -4.69 41.82 -40.15
CA LYS A 115 -5.53 42.54 -39.12
C LYS A 115 -7.05 42.25 -39.21
N SER A 116 -7.56 41.69 -38.11
CA SER A 116 -8.90 41.82 -37.49
C SER A 116 -10.19 41.95 -38.33
N GLY A 117 -11.12 41.00 -38.14
CA GLY A 117 -12.56 41.29 -38.05
C GLY A 117 -13.52 40.38 -38.83
N GLN A 118 -14.24 39.52 -38.09
CA GLN A 118 -15.57 38.93 -38.36
C GLN A 118 -15.75 37.66 -39.24
N ARG A 119 -16.10 36.58 -38.50
CA ARG A 119 -17.25 35.66 -38.67
C ARG A 119 -17.44 34.87 -39.97
N LEU A 120 -17.43 33.53 -39.80
CA LEU A 120 -18.44 32.49 -40.08
C LEU A 120 -17.66 31.15 -40.01
N SER A 121 -18.06 30.01 -39.47
CA SER A 121 -19.24 29.39 -38.86
C SER A 121 -18.69 28.00 -38.41
N HIS A 122 -19.05 27.28 -37.35
CA HIS A 122 -20.31 27.03 -36.67
C HIS A 122 -20.00 26.65 -35.21
N SER A 123 -20.66 27.31 -34.27
CA SER A 123 -20.95 26.80 -32.94
C SER A 123 -22.29 26.08 -32.97
N PHE A 124 -22.43 24.95 -32.28
CA PHE A 124 -23.73 24.48 -31.81
C PHE A 124 -23.64 24.02 -30.35
N ARG A 125 -24.13 24.87 -29.44
CA ARG A 125 -25.04 24.48 -28.35
C ARG A 125 -26.44 24.76 -28.91
N LEU A 126 -27.46 23.92 -28.76
CA LEU A 126 -28.19 23.65 -27.52
C LEU A 126 -29.20 22.51 -27.77
N GLU A 127 -29.56 21.81 -26.70
CA GLU A 127 -30.88 21.20 -26.43
C GLU A 127 -31.40 19.98 -27.22
N ASN A 128 -31.67 18.97 -26.38
CA ASN A 128 -32.74 17.99 -26.37
C ASN A 128 -32.57 16.60 -27.02
N PRO A 129 -32.67 15.53 -26.19
CA PRO A 129 -32.77 14.15 -26.62
C PRO A 129 -34.26 13.77 -26.75
N SER A 130 -34.75 13.74 -27.98
CA SER A 130 -36.06 13.16 -28.30
C SER A 130 -35.95 12.44 -29.64
N GLU A 131 -36.62 11.29 -29.74
CA GLU A 131 -36.80 10.47 -30.96
C GLU A 131 -35.80 9.33 -31.21
N LEU A 132 -35.78 8.36 -30.29
CA LEU A 132 -35.93 6.95 -30.66
C LEU A 132 -36.83 6.25 -29.62
N GLN A 133 -38.15 6.46 -29.74
CA GLN A 133 -39.17 5.63 -29.11
C GLN A 133 -39.63 4.54 -30.09
N PRO A 134 -39.96 3.32 -29.61
CA PRO A 134 -41.17 2.62 -30.03
C PRO A 134 -42.36 3.03 -29.15
N LYS A 135 -43.54 3.03 -29.78
CA LYS A 135 -44.81 3.62 -29.34
C LYS A 135 -45.29 3.20 -27.93
N SER A 136 -45.93 4.17 -27.29
CA SER A 136 -46.64 4.09 -26.01
C SER A 136 -48.00 3.38 -26.11
N THR A 137 -48.33 2.63 -25.05
CA THR A 137 -49.70 2.53 -24.53
C THR A 137 -49.69 2.90 -23.05
N VAL A 138 -50.20 4.12 -22.83
CA VAL A 138 -50.77 4.76 -21.63
C VAL A 138 -50.75 4.00 -20.28
N GLY A 139 -50.11 4.61 -19.28
CA GLY A 139 -50.65 4.73 -17.91
C GLY A 139 -49.85 4.09 -16.76
N GLY A 140 -49.21 4.93 -15.93
CA GLY A 140 -49.07 4.70 -14.48
C GLY A 140 -47.73 4.18 -13.91
N GLN A 141 -47.02 5.06 -13.18
CA GLN A 141 -46.09 4.85 -12.05
C GLN A 141 -44.98 3.77 -12.12
N LEU A 142 -43.72 4.22 -12.01
CA LEU A 142 -42.53 3.39 -11.72
C LEU A 142 -41.76 3.98 -10.52
N ASN A 143 -41.44 3.16 -9.52
CA ASN A 143 -40.06 2.71 -9.26
C ASN A 143 -39.93 1.93 -7.94
N GLU A 144 -39.61 0.64 -8.05
CA GLU A 144 -38.72 -0.08 -7.14
C GLU A 144 -38.02 -1.21 -7.94
N SER A 145 -36.84 -1.63 -7.47
CA SER A 145 -36.01 -2.76 -7.93
C SER A 145 -35.13 -2.59 -9.18
N MET A 146 -33.80 -2.56 -8.96
CA MET A 146 -32.84 -3.45 -9.64
C MET A 146 -31.44 -3.24 -9.04
N PHE A 147 -30.95 -4.19 -8.23
CA PHE A 147 -29.55 -4.67 -8.23
C PHE A 147 -29.47 -5.94 -7.35
N LEU A 148 -29.60 -7.10 -8.00
CA LEU A 148 -29.27 -8.41 -7.43
C LEU A 148 -27.83 -8.78 -7.83
N LEU A 149 -26.94 -8.91 -6.85
CA LEU A 149 -25.65 -9.58 -7.02
C LEU A 149 -25.68 -10.89 -6.21
N SER A 150 -26.26 -11.93 -6.81
CA SER A 150 -26.16 -13.31 -6.33
C SER A 150 -24.94 -13.97 -6.99
N SER A 151 -23.96 -14.38 -6.18
CA SER A 151 -22.95 -15.37 -6.56
C SER A 151 -23.08 -16.59 -5.65
N ARG A 152 -23.61 -17.69 -6.20
CA ARG A 152 -23.66 -19.02 -5.56
C ARG A 152 -22.46 -19.86 -6.01
N PRO A 153 -21.80 -20.63 -5.14
CA PRO A 153 -20.98 -21.77 -5.52
C PRO A 153 -21.83 -23.06 -5.58
N THR A 154 -21.57 -23.91 -6.59
CA THR A 154 -22.14 -25.26 -6.76
C THR A 154 -21.37 -26.30 -5.93
N PRO A 155 -22.02 -27.24 -5.23
CA PRO A 155 -21.37 -28.42 -4.66
C PRO A 155 -21.41 -29.59 -5.66
N ARG A 156 -20.29 -30.27 -5.87
CA ARG A 156 -20.22 -31.58 -6.54
C ARG A 156 -20.21 -32.70 -5.52
N THR A 157 -21.10 -33.65 -5.75
CA THR A 157 -21.26 -34.95 -5.10
C THR A 157 -20.03 -35.84 -5.28
N SER A 158 -19.63 -36.59 -4.25
CA SER A 158 -18.91 -37.86 -4.40
C SER A 158 -19.10 -38.72 -3.16
N THR A 159 -19.92 -39.76 -3.31
CA THR A 159 -20.08 -40.88 -2.39
C THR A 159 -19.32 -42.07 -2.99
N ALA A 160 -18.41 -42.68 -2.24
CA ALA A 160 -17.95 -44.04 -2.52
C ALA A 160 -17.53 -44.71 -1.20
N VAL A 161 -18.31 -45.72 -0.83
CA VAL A 161 -18.13 -46.65 0.28
C VAL A 161 -17.20 -47.78 -0.17
N THR A 162 -16.30 -48.27 0.69
CA THR A 162 -15.94 -49.70 0.72
C THR A 162 -15.32 -50.10 2.08
N LEU A 163 -15.77 -51.25 2.55
CA LEU A 163 -15.59 -51.89 3.86
C LEU A 163 -14.36 -52.81 3.88
N SER A 164 -13.76 -53.04 5.08
CA SER A 164 -13.53 -54.37 5.71
C SER A 164 -12.54 -54.34 6.90
N PRO A 165 -12.53 -55.36 7.80
CA PRO A 165 -12.28 -55.22 9.24
C PRO A 165 -11.09 -56.03 9.84
N GLY A 166 -10.82 -55.83 11.15
CA GLY A 166 -9.99 -56.66 12.07
C GLY A 166 -8.58 -56.12 12.34
N GLU A 167 -7.95 -56.10 13.53
CA GLU A 167 -8.17 -56.66 14.87
C GLU A 167 -7.31 -55.86 15.91
N ASP A 168 -7.71 -55.93 17.19
CA ASP A 168 -6.97 -55.89 18.46
C ASP A 168 -6.13 -54.67 18.97
N MET A 169 -6.74 -54.01 19.96
CA MET A 169 -6.25 -53.75 21.34
C MET A 169 -4.79 -53.31 21.57
N THR A 170 -4.58 -52.02 21.93
CA THR A 170 -3.93 -51.59 23.20
C THR A 170 -3.80 -50.06 23.31
N GLN A 171 -4.01 -49.60 24.55
CA GLN A 171 -3.69 -48.30 25.19
C GLN A 171 -2.95 -47.22 24.39
N ASN A 172 -3.56 -46.03 24.29
CA ASN A 172 -3.03 -44.72 24.71
C ASN A 172 -3.82 -43.59 24.05
N SER A 173 -4.18 -42.57 24.83
CA SER A 173 -4.83 -41.34 24.38
C SER A 173 -3.99 -40.61 23.33
N PRO A 174 -4.54 -40.23 22.16
CA PRO A 174 -3.90 -39.24 21.31
C PRO A 174 -4.68 -37.93 21.28
N GLN A 175 -3.95 -36.88 21.64
CA GLN A 175 -4.21 -35.48 21.34
C GLN A 175 -4.68 -35.31 19.89
N LYS A 176 -5.85 -34.70 19.68
CA LYS A 176 -6.23 -34.13 18.38
C LYS A 176 -5.62 -32.74 18.26
N THR A 177 -4.48 -32.69 17.61
CA THR A 177 -3.95 -31.51 16.93
C THR A 177 -4.84 -31.18 15.74
N SER A 178 -5.43 -29.98 15.74
CA SER A 178 -5.95 -29.31 14.55
C SER A 178 -5.15 -28.02 14.35
N PRO A 179 -4.59 -27.75 13.17
CA PRO A 179 -3.93 -26.49 12.89
C PRO A 179 -4.98 -25.50 12.36
N LEU A 180 -5.78 -24.97 13.27
CA LEU A 180 -6.39 -23.66 13.07
C LEU A 180 -5.76 -22.76 14.11
N THR A 181 -4.91 -21.83 13.67
CA THR A 181 -4.33 -20.79 14.51
C THR A 181 -5.49 -19.98 15.11
N LYS A 182 -6.01 -20.45 16.25
CA LYS A 182 -6.81 -19.62 17.15
C LYS A 182 -5.90 -18.46 17.53
N ILE A 183 -6.19 -17.28 17.00
CA ILE A 183 -5.72 -16.04 17.59
C ILE A 183 -6.42 -15.99 18.94
N THR A 184 -5.81 -16.59 19.96
CA THR A 184 -6.28 -16.52 21.34
C THR A 184 -6.39 -15.04 21.68
N GLY A 185 -7.60 -14.58 21.98
CA GLY A 185 -7.95 -13.19 22.26
C GLY A 185 -7.33 -12.69 23.56
N ALA A 186 -6.01 -12.55 23.59
CA ALA A 186 -5.36 -11.69 24.58
C ALA A 186 -5.69 -10.25 24.19
N HIS A 187 -6.53 -9.59 24.98
CA HIS A 187 -6.77 -8.16 24.88
C HIS A 187 -5.42 -7.45 25.01
N LEU A 188 -4.89 -6.92 23.90
CA LEU A 188 -3.68 -6.11 23.96
C LEU A 188 -4.01 -4.83 24.72
N SER A 189 -3.17 -4.44 25.68
CA SER A 189 -3.27 -3.11 26.24
C SER A 189 -2.96 -2.08 25.15
N GLN A 190 -3.52 -0.88 25.25
CA GLN A 190 -3.20 0.21 24.32
C GLN A 190 -1.69 0.50 24.27
N GLN A 191 -1.01 0.40 25.42
CA GLN A 191 0.43 0.58 25.51
C GLN A 191 1.21 -0.49 24.73
N ASP A 192 0.79 -1.75 24.81
CA ASP A 192 1.40 -2.85 24.03
C ASP A 192 1.18 -2.67 22.53
N LEU A 193 -0.02 -2.23 22.13
CA LEU A 193 -0.34 -1.94 20.73
C LEU A 193 0.55 -0.81 20.19
N GLU A 194 0.62 0.32 20.90
CA GLU A 194 1.47 1.45 20.54
C GLU A 194 2.96 1.07 20.50
N SER A 195 3.41 0.17 21.39
CA SER A 195 4.79 -0.33 21.38
C SER A 195 5.13 -1.12 20.11
N ARG A 196 4.25 -2.05 19.71
CA ARG A 196 4.40 -2.82 18.47
C ARG A 196 4.32 -1.94 17.23
N MET A 197 3.52 -0.88 17.27
CA MET A 197 3.43 0.10 16.19
C MET A 197 4.71 0.91 16.04
N ARG A 198 5.35 1.30 17.16
CA ARG A 198 6.65 2.00 17.15
C ARG A 198 7.74 1.18 16.45
N ASP A 199 7.75 -0.13 16.66
CA ASP A 199 8.70 -1.05 16.01
C ASP A 199 8.50 -1.15 14.48
N LEU A 200 7.34 -0.75 13.97
CA LEU A 200 6.97 -0.84 12.55
C LEU A 200 7.13 0.48 11.79
N ILE A 201 7.50 1.58 12.44
CA ILE A 201 7.60 2.90 11.81
C ILE A 201 8.67 2.90 10.71
N TYR A 202 9.88 2.46 11.07
CA TYR A 202 11.03 2.42 10.18
C TYR A 202 11.30 1.00 9.69
N THR A 203 11.54 0.86 8.39
CA THR A 203 11.90 -0.41 7.75
C THR A 203 13.28 -0.31 7.13
N ASP A 204 13.92 -1.46 6.84
CA ASP A 204 15.21 -1.49 6.14
C ASP A 204 15.17 -0.74 4.80
N SER A 205 14.01 -0.74 4.14
CA SER A 205 13.79 -0.04 2.86
C SER A 205 13.83 1.49 2.98
N ASP A 206 13.65 2.03 4.19
CA ASP A 206 13.77 3.46 4.51
C ASP A 206 15.22 3.84 4.83
N LEU A 207 16.02 2.85 5.27
CA LEU A 207 17.37 3.04 5.81
C LEU A 207 18.48 2.63 4.85
N VAL A 208 18.16 2.25 3.61
CA VAL A 208 19.15 1.86 2.58
C VAL A 208 20.20 2.95 2.41
N VAL A 209 21.46 2.61 2.68
CA VAL A 209 22.60 3.51 2.47
C VAL A 209 23.14 3.30 1.07
N THR A 210 23.44 4.40 0.38
CA THR A 210 24.17 4.39 -0.89
C THR A 210 25.35 5.35 -0.77
N PRO A 211 26.46 5.12 -1.47
CA PRO A 211 27.65 5.96 -1.31
C PRO A 211 27.35 7.41 -1.67
N ILE A 212 28.06 8.34 -1.05
CA ILE A 212 28.08 9.76 -1.43
C ILE A 212 29.09 9.94 -2.56
N ILE A 213 30.25 9.30 -2.45
CA ILE A 213 31.29 9.30 -3.48
C ILE A 213 30.87 8.49 -4.71
N ASP A 214 31.19 9.00 -5.90
CA ASP A 214 30.92 8.36 -7.19
C ASP A 214 29.45 7.92 -7.40
N ASN A 215 28.49 8.57 -6.73
CA ASN A 215 27.08 8.23 -6.83
C ASN A 215 26.47 8.71 -8.16
N PRO A 216 26.06 7.79 -9.06
CA PRO A 216 25.57 8.15 -10.38
C PRO A 216 24.22 8.88 -10.35
N LYS A 217 23.48 8.81 -9.23
CA LYS A 217 22.21 9.54 -9.04
C LYS A 217 22.42 11.02 -8.72
N ILE A 218 23.63 11.39 -8.29
CA ILE A 218 24.06 12.76 -8.00
C ILE A 218 24.80 13.31 -9.21
N MET A 219 25.88 12.63 -9.62
CA MET A 219 26.74 13.05 -10.71
C MET A 219 27.41 11.84 -11.34
N LYS A 220 27.26 11.67 -12.66
CA LYS A 220 27.95 10.61 -13.40
C LYS A 220 29.43 10.96 -13.55
N GLN A 221 30.30 10.13 -13.01
CA GLN A 221 31.75 10.28 -13.13
C GLN A 221 32.28 9.51 -14.35
N PRO A 222 33.27 10.04 -15.08
CA PRO A 222 33.96 9.28 -16.12
C PRO A 222 34.74 8.11 -15.49
N PRO A 223 34.85 6.97 -16.21
CA PRO A 223 35.62 5.83 -15.74
C PRO A 223 37.08 6.22 -15.53
N ILE A 224 37.65 5.77 -14.40
CA ILE A 224 39.06 6.04 -14.10
C ILE A 224 39.91 5.18 -15.03
N LYS A 225 40.87 5.82 -15.70
CA LYS A 225 41.89 5.16 -16.50
C LYS A 225 43.26 5.49 -15.91
N PHE A 226 44.12 4.48 -15.82
CA PHE A 226 45.53 4.63 -15.49
C PHE A 226 46.36 3.85 -16.51
N ASP A 227 47.60 4.27 -16.73
CA ASP A 227 48.55 3.59 -17.62
C ASP A 227 49.56 2.79 -16.78
N PRO A 228 49.55 1.44 -16.84
CA PRO A 228 50.53 0.59 -16.16
C PRO A 228 51.99 0.91 -16.52
N LYS A 229 52.25 1.44 -17.72
CA LYS A 229 53.62 1.73 -18.20
C LYS A 229 54.23 2.97 -17.53
N ILE A 230 53.39 3.87 -17.06
CA ILE A 230 53.78 5.12 -16.39
C ILE A 230 53.91 4.90 -14.87
N LEU A 231 53.40 3.78 -14.34
CA LEU A 231 53.58 3.43 -12.94
C LEU A 231 55.01 2.91 -12.72
N HIS A 232 55.73 3.56 -11.82
CA HIS A 232 57.07 3.11 -11.42
C HIS A 232 57.00 2.00 -10.36
N LEU A 233 55.88 1.27 -10.30
CA LEU A 233 55.59 0.18 -9.38
C LEU A 233 54.76 -0.90 -10.09
N PRO A 234 54.80 -2.17 -9.64
CA PRO A 234 54.02 -3.22 -10.26
C PRO A 234 52.51 -2.95 -10.06
N ALA A 235 51.78 -2.78 -11.18
CA ALA A 235 50.34 -2.56 -11.18
C ALA A 235 49.57 -3.83 -10.78
N HIS A 236 49.58 -4.17 -9.50
CA HIS A 236 48.86 -5.33 -8.96
C HIS A 236 47.35 -5.17 -9.11
N SER A 237 46.67 -6.26 -9.50
CA SER A 237 45.21 -6.34 -9.44
C SER A 237 44.73 -6.32 -7.99
N VAL A 238 43.46 -5.97 -7.79
CA VAL A 238 42.80 -5.99 -6.47
C VAL A 238 42.94 -7.36 -5.79
N GLU A 239 42.64 -8.44 -6.52
CA GLU A 239 42.77 -9.82 -6.02
C GLU A 239 44.19 -10.11 -5.55
N LYS A 240 45.20 -9.70 -6.33
CA LYS A 240 46.60 -9.93 -5.97
C LYS A 240 46.97 -9.17 -4.70
N LEU A 241 46.53 -7.91 -4.56
CA LEU A 241 46.76 -7.08 -3.37
C LEU A 241 46.16 -7.68 -2.10
N VAL A 242 44.98 -8.30 -2.20
CA VAL A 242 44.32 -8.97 -1.06
C VAL A 242 45.15 -10.16 -0.55
N PHE A 243 45.76 -10.92 -1.47
CA PHE A 243 46.54 -12.12 -1.15
C PHE A 243 48.03 -11.86 -0.92
N LEU A 244 48.50 -10.60 -0.96
CA LEU A 244 49.89 -10.28 -0.63
C LEU A 244 50.19 -10.62 0.83
N LYS A 245 51.32 -11.30 1.05
CA LYS A 245 51.88 -11.51 2.38
C LYS A 245 52.34 -10.18 2.97
N ASP A 246 52.47 -10.11 4.29
CA ASP A 246 52.79 -8.85 4.98
C ASP A 246 54.08 -8.20 4.51
N GLN A 247 55.12 -8.99 4.18
CA GLN A 247 56.37 -8.45 3.63
C GLN A 247 56.15 -7.79 2.26
N ASP A 248 55.57 -8.53 1.31
CA ASP A 248 55.29 -8.03 -0.05
C ASP A 248 54.35 -6.82 -0.03
N TRP A 249 53.39 -6.81 0.90
CA TRP A 249 52.50 -5.68 1.14
C TRP A 249 53.24 -4.46 1.66
N ASN A 250 54.15 -4.64 2.62
CA ASN A 250 54.96 -3.55 3.16
C ASN A 250 55.89 -2.96 2.09
N ASP A 251 56.51 -3.81 1.26
CA ASP A 251 57.37 -3.38 0.16
C ASP A 251 56.56 -2.57 -0.88
N PHE A 252 55.36 -3.06 -1.24
CA PHE A 252 54.41 -2.34 -2.09
C PHE A 252 54.01 -0.99 -1.48
N LEU A 253 53.64 -0.96 -0.20
CA LEU A 253 53.28 0.28 0.50
C LEU A 253 54.43 1.28 0.53
N GLN A 254 55.67 0.83 0.79
CA GLN A 254 56.84 1.70 0.79
C GLN A 254 57.06 2.35 -0.57
N GLN A 255 56.89 1.60 -1.67
CA GLN A 255 56.98 2.14 -3.04
C GLN A 255 55.87 3.14 -3.35
N VAL A 256 54.63 2.89 -2.89
CA VAL A 256 53.51 3.82 -3.05
C VAL A 256 53.77 5.11 -2.26
N CYS A 257 54.20 4.99 -0.99
CA CYS A 257 54.49 6.12 -0.13
C CYS A 257 55.63 7.00 -0.69
N SER A 258 56.71 6.40 -1.18
CA SER A 258 57.85 7.14 -1.74
C SER A 258 57.47 7.92 -3.02
N GLN A 259 56.63 7.36 -3.88
CA GLN A 259 56.13 8.06 -5.07
C GLN A 259 55.14 9.18 -4.74
N ILE A 260 54.37 9.06 -3.66
CA ILE A 260 53.48 10.15 -3.22
C ILE A 260 54.26 11.27 -2.53
N ASP A 261 55.28 10.93 -1.75
CA ASP A 261 56.10 11.89 -1.00
C ASP A 261 57.15 12.62 -1.86
N SER A 262 57.33 12.20 -3.11
CA SER A 262 58.28 12.84 -4.03
C SER A 262 58.04 14.35 -4.13
N THR A 263 59.05 15.15 -3.79
CA THR A 263 59.02 16.63 -3.85
C THR A 263 59.36 17.19 -5.23
N GLU A 264 59.59 16.30 -6.21
CA GLU A 264 59.96 16.68 -7.57
C GLU A 264 58.80 17.43 -8.26
N LYS A 265 59.04 18.69 -8.63
CA LYS A 265 58.04 19.58 -9.24
C LYS A 265 58.00 19.50 -10.77
N SER A 266 58.63 18.49 -11.38
CA SER A 266 58.62 18.33 -12.83
C SER A 266 57.22 17.99 -13.35
N THR A 267 56.91 18.39 -14.59
CA THR A 267 55.65 18.03 -15.25
C THR A 267 55.51 16.51 -15.43
N GLY A 268 56.63 15.79 -15.62
CA GLY A 268 56.67 14.33 -15.64
C GLY A 268 56.28 13.72 -14.29
N ALA A 269 56.90 14.18 -13.19
CA ALA A 269 56.58 13.72 -11.84
C ALA A 269 55.11 13.97 -11.47
N SER A 270 54.57 15.14 -11.84
CA SER A 270 53.15 15.46 -11.62
C SER A 270 52.20 14.50 -12.36
N ARG A 271 52.54 14.09 -13.60
CA ARG A 271 51.75 13.10 -14.35
C ARG A 271 51.86 11.71 -13.76
N ALA A 272 53.06 11.27 -13.37
CA ALA A 272 53.27 9.98 -12.72
C ALA A 272 52.47 9.89 -11.41
N LYS A 273 52.49 10.95 -10.60
CA LYS A 273 51.71 11.05 -9.36
C LYS A 273 50.20 11.01 -9.61
N LEU A 274 49.71 11.74 -10.62
CA LEU A 274 48.30 11.66 -11.01
C LEU A 274 47.90 10.24 -11.45
N ASN A 275 48.77 9.57 -12.22
CA ASN A 275 48.56 8.20 -12.68
C ASN A 275 48.53 7.20 -11.51
N LEU A 276 49.42 7.38 -10.53
CA LEU A 276 49.41 6.61 -9.28
C LEU A 276 48.11 6.82 -8.49
N LEU A 277 47.63 8.05 -8.37
CA LEU A 277 46.35 8.33 -7.70
C LEU A 277 45.18 7.70 -8.45
N CYS A 278 45.20 7.67 -9.78
CA CYS A 278 44.20 6.94 -10.57
C CYS A 278 44.23 5.43 -10.30
N TYR A 279 45.42 4.83 -10.20
CA TYR A 279 45.57 3.43 -9.79
C TYR A 279 45.02 3.19 -8.38
N LEU A 280 45.35 4.07 -7.42
CA LEU A 280 44.84 4.01 -6.05
C LEU A 280 43.32 4.10 -5.98
N CYS A 281 42.68 4.94 -6.80
CA CYS A 281 41.22 4.97 -6.87
C CYS A 281 40.62 3.63 -7.35
N VAL A 282 41.31 2.88 -8.21
CA VAL A 282 40.83 1.56 -8.66
C VAL A 282 40.92 0.54 -7.53
N VAL A 283 42.06 0.49 -6.82
CA VAL A 283 42.28 -0.52 -5.78
C VAL A 283 41.58 -0.19 -4.45
N ALA A 284 41.32 1.08 -4.17
CA ALA A 284 40.56 1.54 -3.01
C ALA A 284 39.06 1.16 -3.07
N GLY A 285 38.56 0.66 -4.20
CA GLY A 285 37.19 0.14 -4.33
C GLY A 285 36.94 -1.19 -3.60
N HIS A 286 37.99 -1.83 -3.09
CA HIS A 286 37.90 -3.13 -2.42
C HIS A 286 38.02 -2.99 -0.90
N ARG A 287 37.12 -3.66 -0.18
CA ARG A 287 36.93 -3.56 1.28
C ARG A 287 38.21 -3.81 2.09
N GLU A 288 38.90 -4.91 1.83
CA GLU A 288 40.12 -5.32 2.55
C GLU A 288 41.30 -4.42 2.22
N VAL A 289 41.49 -4.09 0.94
CA VAL A 289 42.58 -3.22 0.45
C VAL A 289 42.41 -1.81 1.01
N ALA A 290 41.20 -1.25 0.93
CA ALA A 290 40.88 0.06 1.50
C ALA A 290 41.17 0.12 3.00
N THR A 291 40.75 -0.92 3.74
CA THR A 291 40.99 -1.00 5.18
C THR A 291 42.50 -1.05 5.49
N ARG A 292 43.31 -1.82 4.75
CA ARG A 292 44.78 -1.85 4.96
C ARG A 292 45.45 -0.53 4.59
N LEU A 293 45.04 0.10 3.49
CA LEU A 293 45.60 1.38 3.03
C LEU A 293 45.26 2.53 3.98
N LEU A 294 44.02 2.59 4.49
CA LEU A 294 43.58 3.63 5.43
C LEU A 294 44.35 3.59 6.76
N HIS A 295 44.69 2.39 7.24
CA HIS A 295 45.49 2.21 8.46
C HIS A 295 47.01 2.30 8.24
N SER A 296 47.46 2.65 7.04
CA SER A 296 48.88 2.74 6.70
C SER A 296 49.40 4.18 6.71
N PRO A 297 50.74 4.40 6.70
CA PRO A 297 51.34 5.74 6.58
C PRO A 297 50.88 6.51 5.33
N LEU A 298 50.38 5.82 4.31
CA LEU A 298 49.80 6.40 3.10
C LEU A 298 48.71 7.42 3.43
N PHE A 299 47.84 7.14 4.40
CA PHE A 299 46.71 8.02 4.70
C PHE A 299 47.16 9.40 5.19
N GLN A 300 48.19 9.44 6.05
CA GLN A 300 48.83 10.69 6.48
C GLN A 300 49.46 11.45 5.31
N LEU A 301 50.17 10.74 4.41
CA LEU A 301 50.75 11.36 3.22
C LEU A 301 49.68 11.94 2.28
N LEU A 302 48.52 11.28 2.15
CA LEU A 302 47.40 11.80 1.37
C LEU A 302 46.84 13.09 1.98
N ILE A 303 46.67 13.16 3.30
CA ILE A 303 46.24 14.38 4.00
C ILE A 303 47.23 15.52 3.75
N GLN A 304 48.54 15.26 3.88
CA GLN A 304 49.57 16.26 3.66
C GLN A 304 49.62 16.74 2.20
N ASN A 305 49.38 15.84 1.24
CA ASN A 305 49.29 16.19 -0.17
C ASN A 305 48.05 17.01 -0.50
N LEU A 306 46.92 16.72 0.15
CA LEU A 306 45.71 17.52 0.00
C LEU A 306 45.93 18.97 0.47
N ARG A 307 46.72 19.17 1.52
CA ARG A 307 47.09 20.48 2.07
C ARG A 307 48.03 21.26 1.14
N THR A 308 49.06 20.61 0.61
CA THR A 308 50.21 21.30 -0.03
C THR A 308 50.20 21.30 -1.56
N ALA A 309 49.48 20.38 -2.22
CA ALA A 309 49.56 20.25 -3.68
C ALA A 309 49.14 21.54 -4.40
N PRO A 310 49.92 22.09 -5.35
CA PRO A 310 49.54 23.30 -6.08
C PRO A 310 48.50 23.03 -7.19
N ASN A 311 48.46 21.80 -7.70
CA ASN A 311 47.57 21.40 -8.78
C ASN A 311 46.22 20.89 -8.23
N TRP A 312 45.13 21.51 -8.68
CA TRP A 312 43.78 21.14 -8.30
C TRP A 312 43.37 19.73 -8.72
N ASP A 313 43.84 19.24 -9.87
CA ASP A 313 43.54 17.88 -10.34
C ASP A 313 44.13 16.83 -9.39
N ILE A 314 45.34 17.10 -8.88
CA ILE A 314 45.99 16.25 -7.88
C ILE A 314 45.20 16.30 -6.57
N ARG A 315 44.82 17.50 -6.08
CA ARG A 315 43.98 17.63 -4.86
C ARG A 315 42.65 16.88 -5.00
N ALA A 316 41.96 17.02 -6.13
CA ALA A 316 40.70 16.35 -6.39
C ALA A 316 40.86 14.82 -6.43
N LYS A 317 41.94 14.31 -7.04
CA LYS A 317 42.24 12.87 -7.04
C LYS A 317 42.64 12.35 -5.66
N VAL A 318 43.45 13.08 -4.90
CA VAL A 318 43.79 12.75 -3.50
C VAL A 318 42.53 12.66 -2.65
N ALA A 319 41.65 13.67 -2.72
CA ALA A 319 40.38 13.66 -2.02
C ALA A 319 39.54 12.43 -2.41
N ARG A 320 39.45 12.12 -3.71
CA ARG A 320 38.73 10.94 -4.18
C ARG A 320 39.31 9.62 -3.62
N VAL A 321 40.63 9.46 -3.58
CA VAL A 321 41.27 8.29 -2.94
C VAL A 321 40.88 8.21 -1.47
N ILE A 322 41.01 9.31 -0.70
CA ILE A 322 40.62 9.37 0.71
C ILE A 322 39.14 8.96 0.89
N GLY A 323 38.25 9.44 0.02
CA GLY A 323 36.82 9.14 0.10
C GLY A 323 36.50 7.68 -0.22
N LEU A 324 37.18 7.08 -1.20
CA LEU A 324 37.03 5.66 -1.54
C LEU A 324 37.58 4.77 -0.42
N LEU A 325 38.72 5.15 0.18
CA LEU A 325 39.23 4.48 1.36
C LEU A 325 38.20 4.52 2.48
N ALA A 326 37.60 5.68 2.74
CA ALA A 326 36.59 5.83 3.78
C ALA A 326 35.31 5.00 3.50
N SER A 327 34.82 5.00 2.25
CA SER A 327 33.56 4.33 1.88
C SER A 327 33.64 2.80 1.94
N HIS A 328 34.83 2.22 1.77
CA HIS A 328 35.04 0.77 1.75
C HIS A 328 35.69 0.22 3.02
N THR A 329 36.14 1.09 3.94
CA THR A 329 36.77 0.68 5.20
C THR A 329 35.76 0.13 6.20
N THR A 330 36.14 -0.93 6.91
CA THR A 330 35.21 -1.74 7.73
C THR A 330 35.33 -1.51 9.22
N GLY A 331 36.54 -1.24 9.68
CA GLY A 331 36.92 -0.94 11.05
C GLY A 331 37.85 0.26 11.04
N LEU A 332 37.79 1.10 12.07
CA LEU A 332 38.66 2.26 12.22
C LEU A 332 39.52 2.13 13.49
N GLN A 333 40.84 2.17 13.32
CA GLN A 333 41.79 2.21 14.44
C GLN A 333 41.79 3.58 15.13
N GLU A 334 42.03 3.61 16.44
CA GLU A 334 41.96 4.86 17.24
C GLU A 334 43.03 5.89 16.85
N ASN A 335 44.19 5.42 16.37
CA ASN A 335 45.30 6.28 15.98
C ASN A 335 45.19 6.85 14.55
N THR A 336 44.15 6.47 13.79
CA THR A 336 43.99 6.95 12.42
C THR A 336 43.53 8.42 12.42
N PRO A 337 44.21 9.32 11.69
CA PRO A 337 43.99 10.77 11.70
C PRO A 337 42.75 11.23 10.89
N VAL A 338 41.63 10.54 11.04
CA VAL A 338 40.40 10.85 10.30
C VAL A 338 39.87 12.24 10.63
N ILE A 339 39.98 12.67 11.90
CA ILE A 339 39.55 14.02 12.31
C ILE A 339 40.43 15.11 11.69
N GLU A 340 41.73 14.87 11.51
CA GLU A 340 42.60 15.80 10.79
C GLU A 340 42.16 15.94 9.33
N ALA A 341 41.86 14.82 8.66
CA ALA A 341 41.35 14.84 7.29
C ALA A 341 40.02 15.62 7.17
N ILE A 342 39.08 15.39 8.10
CA ILE A 342 37.79 16.10 8.16
C ILE A 342 38.01 17.61 8.38
N THR A 343 38.92 17.98 9.29
CA THR A 343 39.24 19.38 9.60
C THR A 343 39.81 20.09 8.37
N LEU A 344 40.81 19.50 7.72
CA LEU A 344 41.43 20.04 6.52
C LEU A 344 40.43 20.19 5.36
N LEU A 345 39.61 19.16 5.11
CA LEU A 345 38.57 19.23 4.06
C LEU A 345 37.56 20.35 4.34
N THR A 346 37.17 20.51 5.62
CA THR A 346 36.25 21.56 6.05
C THR A 346 36.84 22.95 5.82
N GLU A 347 38.11 23.16 6.17
CA GLU A 347 38.83 24.42 5.94
C GLU A 347 38.93 24.74 4.45
N LEU A 348 39.37 23.77 3.63
CA LEU A 348 39.51 23.96 2.18
C LEU A 348 38.17 24.33 1.51
N ILE A 349 37.06 23.70 1.92
CA ILE A 349 35.72 24.04 1.42
C ILE A 349 35.30 25.43 1.90
N ARG A 350 35.56 25.76 3.17
CA ARG A 350 35.20 27.04 3.77
C ARG A 350 35.91 28.22 3.10
N GLU A 351 37.22 28.11 2.89
CA GLU A 351 38.05 29.13 2.25
C GLU A 351 37.65 29.37 0.80
N ASN A 352 37.25 28.29 0.11
CA ASN A 352 36.92 28.32 -1.31
C ASN A 352 35.42 28.16 -1.57
N PHE A 353 34.56 28.61 -0.65
CA PHE A 353 33.14 28.28 -0.65
C PHE A 353 32.38 28.71 -1.93
N ARG A 354 32.85 29.76 -2.62
CA ARG A 354 32.27 30.22 -3.89
C ARG A 354 32.56 29.29 -5.08
N ASN A 355 33.53 28.38 -4.95
CA ASN A 355 33.92 27.47 -6.02
C ASN A 355 33.10 26.18 -5.98
N SER A 356 32.06 26.10 -6.82
CA SER A 356 31.18 24.92 -6.86
C SER A 356 31.89 23.64 -7.31
N LYS A 357 32.81 23.71 -8.28
CA LYS A 357 33.58 22.53 -8.73
C LYS A 357 34.43 21.96 -7.59
N LEU A 358 35.00 22.82 -6.76
CA LEU A 358 35.74 22.40 -5.57
C LEU A 358 34.83 21.71 -4.56
N LYS A 359 33.67 22.31 -4.25
CA LYS A 359 32.66 21.70 -3.38
C LYS A 359 32.25 20.32 -3.89
N GLN A 360 31.98 20.19 -5.18
CA GLN A 360 31.61 18.92 -5.83
C GLN A 360 32.67 17.82 -5.68
N CYS A 361 33.95 18.19 -5.61
CA CYS A 361 35.05 17.23 -5.43
C CYS A 361 35.29 16.86 -3.96
N LEU A 362 35.21 17.85 -3.05
CA LEU A 362 35.60 17.65 -1.65
C LEU A 362 34.45 17.17 -0.75
N LEU A 363 33.22 17.62 -1.00
CA LEU A 363 32.06 17.25 -0.17
C LEU A 363 31.84 15.74 -0.06
N PRO A 364 31.91 14.95 -1.15
CA PRO A 364 31.72 13.50 -1.03
C PRO A 364 32.72 12.87 -0.08
N THR A 365 33.99 13.27 -0.17
CA THR A 365 35.07 12.80 0.70
C THR A 365 34.83 13.15 2.16
N LEU A 366 34.47 14.41 2.45
CA LEU A 366 34.10 14.85 3.80
C LEU A 366 32.95 14.01 4.36
N GLY A 367 31.95 13.76 3.51
CA GLY A 367 30.80 12.95 3.81
C GLY A 367 31.10 11.50 4.18
N GLU A 368 31.91 10.82 3.37
CA GLU A 368 32.30 9.43 3.61
C GLU A 368 33.09 9.29 4.91
N LEU A 369 33.97 10.26 5.24
CA LEU A 369 34.72 10.25 6.50
C LEU A 369 33.82 10.44 7.72
N ILE A 370 32.88 11.40 7.68
CA ILE A 370 31.92 11.60 8.78
C ILE A 370 31.04 10.36 8.94
N TYR A 371 30.57 9.76 7.83
CA TYR A 371 29.77 8.55 7.86
C TYR A 371 30.56 7.33 8.39
N LEU A 372 31.84 7.19 8.03
CA LEU A 372 32.71 6.17 8.58
C LEU A 372 32.83 6.34 10.10
N VAL A 373 33.15 7.54 10.60
CA VAL A 373 33.23 7.82 12.05
C VAL A 373 31.91 7.46 12.73
N ALA A 374 30.78 7.92 12.20
CA ALA A 374 29.45 7.66 12.73
C ALA A 374 29.14 6.16 12.84
N THR A 375 29.48 5.37 11.81
CA THR A 375 29.27 3.92 11.77
C THR A 375 30.18 3.17 12.74
N GLN A 376 31.38 3.68 13.00
CA GLN A 376 32.33 3.05 13.93
C GLN A 376 31.99 3.36 15.39
N GLU A 377 31.50 4.56 15.66
CA GLU A 377 31.02 4.97 16.97
C GLU A 377 29.83 4.11 17.42
N GLU A 378 28.85 3.88 16.53
CA GLU A 378 27.67 3.03 16.80
C GLU A 378 28.05 1.57 17.14
N LYS A 379 29.17 1.06 16.59
CA LYS A 379 29.66 -0.30 16.89
C LYS A 379 30.37 -0.38 18.26
N LYS A 380 30.87 0.72 18.81
CA LYS A 380 31.62 0.72 20.07
C LYS A 380 30.65 0.88 21.26
N LYS A 381 30.59 -0.13 22.14
CA LYS A 381 29.74 -0.12 23.36
C LYS A 381 30.02 1.03 24.34
N ASN A 382 31.22 1.59 24.30
CA ASN A 382 31.60 2.78 25.07
C ASN A 382 32.06 3.86 24.07
N PRO A 383 31.27 4.92 23.84
CA PRO A 383 31.71 6.04 23.03
C PRO A 383 32.79 6.80 23.81
N ARG A 384 34.04 6.37 23.65
CA ARG A 384 35.17 7.25 23.96
C ARG A 384 35.11 8.40 22.96
N GLU A 385 35.44 9.62 23.37
CA GLU A 385 35.53 10.84 22.55
C GLU A 385 36.63 10.76 21.44
N CYS A 386 36.91 9.58 20.89
CA CYS A 386 38.04 9.36 20.01
C CYS A 386 37.91 10.08 18.65
N TRP A 387 36.71 10.52 18.25
CA TRP A 387 36.48 11.09 16.92
C TRP A 387 35.45 12.23 16.91
N ALA A 388 35.72 13.31 17.65
CA ALA A 388 34.85 14.50 17.63
C ALA A 388 34.98 15.27 16.30
N VAL A 389 33.89 15.29 15.50
CA VAL A 389 33.84 16.09 14.26
C VAL A 389 33.72 17.58 14.59
N PRO A 390 34.53 18.47 13.98
CA PRO A 390 34.48 19.90 14.27
C PRO A 390 33.12 20.52 13.95
N LEU A 391 32.62 21.42 14.81
CA LEU A 391 31.37 22.18 14.58
C LEU A 391 31.38 22.91 13.22
N ALA A 392 32.58 23.35 12.82
CA ALA A 392 32.86 23.96 11.54
C ALA A 392 32.38 23.14 10.32
N ALA A 393 32.44 21.80 10.40
CA ALA A 393 32.02 20.90 9.32
C ALA A 393 30.51 20.95 9.15
N TYR A 394 29.75 20.88 10.25
CA TYR A 394 28.30 21.01 10.23
C TYR A 394 27.86 22.38 9.69
N THR A 395 28.53 23.48 10.08
CA THR A 395 28.24 24.81 9.52
C THR A 395 28.45 24.87 8.01
N VAL A 396 29.52 24.26 7.48
CA VAL A 396 29.79 24.21 6.04
C VAL A 396 28.72 23.41 5.31
N LEU A 397 28.38 22.21 5.81
CA LEU A 397 27.33 21.37 5.24
C LEU A 397 25.97 22.07 5.22
N MET A 398 25.64 22.80 6.30
CA MET A 398 24.44 23.61 6.37
C MET A 398 24.39 24.69 5.30
N ARG A 399 25.50 25.40 5.08
CA ARG A 399 25.58 26.40 4.02
C ARG A 399 25.45 25.77 2.63
N CYS A 400 25.97 24.56 2.43
CA CYS A 400 25.84 23.81 1.18
C CYS A 400 24.44 23.27 0.88
N LEU A 401 23.49 23.36 1.82
CA LEU A 401 22.07 22.98 1.61
C LEU A 401 21.18 24.18 1.30
N ARG A 402 21.64 25.40 1.61
CA ARG A 402 20.82 26.62 1.54
C ARG A 402 20.41 26.94 0.10
N GLU A 403 19.33 27.70 -0.01
CA GLU A 403 18.90 28.28 -1.28
C GLU A 403 20.03 29.12 -1.92
N GLY A 404 20.14 29.04 -3.24
CA GLY A 404 21.18 29.72 -4.03
C GLY A 404 22.40 28.84 -4.37
N GLU A 405 22.56 27.69 -3.72
CA GLU A 405 23.61 26.72 -4.05
C GLU A 405 23.27 25.85 -5.28
N GLU A 406 24.32 25.31 -5.92
CA GLU A 406 24.14 24.44 -7.08
C GLU A 406 23.42 23.14 -6.69
N ARG A 407 22.51 22.65 -7.53
CA ARG A 407 21.71 21.44 -7.25
C ARG A 407 22.57 20.21 -6.92
N VAL A 408 23.72 20.04 -7.58
CA VAL A 408 24.65 18.93 -7.32
C VAL A 408 25.25 19.04 -5.92
N VAL A 409 25.63 20.26 -5.49
CA VAL A 409 26.18 20.54 -4.15
C VAL A 409 25.11 20.32 -3.08
N ASN A 410 23.89 20.82 -3.30
CA ASN A 410 22.74 20.56 -2.44
C ASN A 410 22.48 19.06 -2.28
N HIS A 411 22.58 18.29 -3.37
CA HIS A 411 22.36 16.85 -3.36
C HIS A 411 23.46 16.11 -2.59
N MET A 412 24.73 16.48 -2.77
CA MET A 412 25.81 15.91 -1.97
C MET A 412 25.61 16.20 -0.48
N ALA A 413 25.31 17.44 -0.10
CA ALA A 413 25.10 17.80 1.30
C ALA A 413 23.88 17.06 1.90
N ALA A 414 22.77 16.97 1.18
CA ALA A 414 21.60 16.20 1.61
C ALA A 414 21.92 14.71 1.75
N LYS A 415 22.75 14.17 0.84
CA LYS A 415 23.18 12.77 0.88
C LYS A 415 24.09 12.46 2.08
N ILE A 416 24.91 13.41 2.50
CA ILE A 416 25.74 13.29 3.71
C ILE A 416 24.84 13.17 4.94
N ILE A 417 23.86 14.08 5.08
CA ILE A 417 22.88 14.01 6.18
C ILE A 417 22.11 12.69 6.14
N GLU A 418 21.67 12.29 4.94
CA GLU A 418 20.97 11.03 4.73
C GLU A 418 21.76 9.83 5.28
N ASN A 419 23.03 9.71 4.93
CA ASN A 419 23.86 8.58 5.36
C ASN A 419 24.17 8.66 6.86
N VAL A 420 24.66 9.80 7.36
CA VAL A 420 25.07 9.95 8.76
C VAL A 420 23.90 9.73 9.72
N CYS A 421 22.71 10.28 9.42
CA CYS A 421 21.52 10.11 10.26
C CYS A 421 20.92 8.69 10.21
N THR A 422 21.48 7.78 9.41
CA THR A 422 21.11 6.35 9.48
C THR A 422 21.64 5.70 10.77
N THR A 423 22.75 6.20 11.32
CA THR A 423 23.41 5.69 12.53
C THR A 423 22.88 6.38 13.79
N PHE A 424 22.88 5.69 14.94
CA PHE A 424 22.67 6.28 16.27
C PHE A 424 24.00 6.70 16.93
N SER A 425 24.67 7.70 16.35
CA SER A 425 25.97 8.23 16.82
C SER A 425 25.89 9.69 17.27
N ALA A 426 26.88 10.18 18.03
CA ALA A 426 26.98 11.60 18.37
C ALA A 426 27.10 12.48 17.12
N GLN A 427 27.67 11.97 16.02
CA GLN A 427 27.81 12.73 14.77
C GLN A 427 26.45 13.06 14.13
N ALA A 428 25.46 12.17 14.28
CA ALA A 428 24.09 12.45 13.81
C ALA A 428 23.44 13.61 14.58
N GLN A 429 23.78 13.78 15.87
CA GLN A 429 23.26 14.87 16.72
C GLN A 429 23.67 16.25 16.20
N GLY A 430 24.83 16.37 15.53
CA GLY A 430 25.28 17.62 14.91
C GLY A 430 24.34 18.14 13.81
N PHE A 431 23.45 17.30 13.27
CA PHE A 431 22.43 17.68 12.28
C PHE A 431 21.03 17.92 12.89
N ILE A 432 20.86 17.82 14.21
CA ILE A 432 19.57 18.08 14.84
C ILE A 432 19.47 19.57 15.17
N THR A 433 19.08 20.36 14.17
CA THR A 433 18.86 21.80 14.33
C THR A 433 17.47 22.20 13.84
N GLY A 434 16.97 23.34 14.33
CA GLY A 434 15.66 23.86 13.93
C GLY A 434 15.53 24.16 12.43
N GLU A 435 16.64 24.46 11.75
CA GLU A 435 16.65 24.87 10.34
C GLU A 435 16.73 23.72 9.33
N ILE A 436 17.34 22.57 9.71
CA ILE A 436 17.65 21.50 8.75
C ILE A 436 16.40 20.93 8.09
N GLY A 437 15.37 20.62 8.88
CA GLY A 437 14.12 20.08 8.35
C GLY A 437 13.51 21.00 7.29
N PRO A 438 13.26 22.27 7.60
CA PRO A 438 12.80 23.26 6.63
C PRO A 438 13.65 23.40 5.36
N VAL A 439 14.97 23.34 5.46
CA VAL A 439 15.86 23.44 4.29
C VAL A 439 15.76 22.18 3.41
N LEU A 440 15.75 20.99 3.99
CA LEU A 440 15.53 19.74 3.25
C LEU A 440 14.16 19.73 2.57
N TRP A 441 13.13 20.22 3.24
CA TRP A 441 11.80 20.37 2.66
C TRP A 441 11.79 21.34 1.47
N TYR A 442 12.51 22.45 1.57
CA TYR A 442 12.67 23.39 0.45
C TYR A 442 13.28 22.70 -0.78
N LEU A 443 14.36 21.92 -0.60
CA LEU A 443 14.97 21.16 -1.69
C LEU A 443 14.00 20.16 -2.33
N PHE A 444 13.17 19.49 -1.52
CA PHE A 444 12.11 18.62 -2.01
C PHE A 444 11.08 19.36 -2.87
N LYS A 445 10.64 20.54 -2.42
CA LYS A 445 9.55 21.27 -3.06
C LYS A 445 9.99 22.00 -4.33
N HIS A 446 11.21 22.53 -4.35
CA HIS A 446 11.70 23.43 -5.40
C HIS A 446 12.71 22.80 -6.37
N SER A 447 13.16 21.56 -6.13
CA SER A 447 13.97 20.82 -7.10
C SER A 447 13.10 20.19 -8.20
N THR A 448 13.60 20.18 -9.43
CA THR A 448 13.04 19.42 -10.56
C THR A 448 13.68 18.04 -10.71
N ILE A 449 14.74 17.74 -9.95
CA ILE A 449 15.50 16.49 -10.02
C ILE A 449 14.94 15.51 -8.98
N ASP A 450 14.27 14.45 -9.42
CA ASP A 450 13.64 13.49 -8.52
C ASP A 450 14.62 12.78 -7.58
N SER A 451 15.85 12.50 -8.02
CA SER A 451 16.87 11.89 -7.15
C SER A 451 17.23 12.78 -5.95
N LEU A 452 17.34 14.10 -6.16
CA LEU A 452 17.54 15.07 -5.09
C LEU A 452 16.30 15.17 -4.20
N ARG A 453 15.09 15.24 -4.79
CA ARG A 453 13.84 15.31 -4.02
C ARG A 453 13.65 14.11 -3.09
N ILE A 454 13.94 12.91 -3.61
CA ILE A 454 13.93 11.67 -2.83
C ILE A 454 14.97 11.75 -1.71
N THR A 455 16.22 12.12 -2.03
CA THR A 455 17.31 12.19 -1.04
C THR A 455 17.00 13.19 0.07
N ALA A 456 16.41 14.35 -0.24
CA ALA A 456 16.07 15.37 0.74
C ALA A 456 14.99 14.89 1.72
N ILE A 457 13.90 14.30 1.24
CA ILE A 457 12.86 13.72 2.13
C ILE A 457 13.39 12.49 2.86
N SER A 458 14.24 11.68 2.23
CA SER A 458 14.86 10.52 2.86
C SER A 458 15.82 10.92 3.99
N ALA A 459 16.54 12.04 3.85
CA ALA A 459 17.36 12.62 4.90
C ALA A 459 16.51 13.14 6.05
N LEU A 460 15.42 13.86 5.75
CA LEU A 460 14.45 14.31 6.75
C LEU A 460 13.82 13.13 7.50
N CYS A 461 13.45 12.06 6.79
CA CYS A 461 12.93 10.82 7.37
C CYS A 461 13.90 10.21 8.37
N ARG A 462 15.19 10.14 8.05
CA ARG A 462 16.20 9.61 8.98
C ARG A 462 16.48 10.55 10.15
N LEU A 463 16.44 11.86 9.92
CA LEU A 463 16.58 12.85 10.99
C LEU A 463 15.45 12.72 12.04
N THR A 464 14.22 12.41 11.63
CA THR A 464 13.11 12.19 12.57
C THR A 464 13.27 10.98 13.49
N ARG A 465 14.14 10.01 13.14
CA ARG A 465 14.48 8.89 14.05
C ARG A 465 15.19 9.37 15.30
N HIS A 466 15.93 10.46 15.17
CA HIS A 466 16.64 11.10 16.28
C HIS A 466 15.79 12.16 16.96
N SER A 467 15.12 12.99 16.16
CA SER A 467 14.26 14.04 16.67
C SER A 467 13.04 14.28 15.78
N PRO A 468 11.84 13.82 16.21
CA PRO A 468 10.58 14.09 15.52
C PRO A 468 10.29 15.59 15.32
N THR A 469 10.87 16.45 16.17
CA THR A 469 10.72 17.92 16.06
C THR A 469 11.28 18.46 14.74
N ALA A 470 12.19 17.76 14.07
CA ALA A 470 12.68 18.16 12.75
C ALA A 470 11.55 18.27 11.71
N PHE A 471 10.56 17.37 11.75
CA PHE A 471 9.39 17.43 10.87
C PHE A 471 8.31 18.40 11.40
N GLN A 472 8.20 18.54 12.72
CA GLN A 472 7.37 19.59 13.33
C GLN A 472 7.77 20.97 12.81
N ASN A 473 9.07 21.31 12.82
CA ASN A 473 9.58 22.59 12.33
C ASN A 473 9.24 22.84 10.85
N VAL A 474 9.15 21.77 10.05
CA VAL A 474 8.69 21.86 8.65
C VAL A 474 7.22 22.26 8.60
N ILE A 475 6.37 21.62 9.40
CA ILE A 475 4.94 21.92 9.46
C ILE A 475 4.69 23.33 9.98
N GLU A 476 5.44 23.78 10.97
CA GLU A 476 5.34 25.14 11.51
C GLU A 476 5.73 26.19 10.47
N LYS A 477 6.75 25.92 9.64
CA LYS A 477 7.18 26.86 8.59
C LYS A 477 6.32 26.84 7.33
N VAL A 478 5.88 25.65 6.90
CA VAL A 478 5.24 25.44 5.58
C VAL A 478 3.71 25.35 5.69
N GLY A 479 3.19 24.99 6.86
CA GLY A 479 1.78 24.75 7.12
C GLY A 479 1.36 23.30 6.85
N LEU A 480 0.56 22.74 7.77
CA LEU A 480 0.13 21.33 7.72
C LEU A 480 -0.59 20.96 6.42
N THR A 481 -1.52 21.80 5.95
CA THR A 481 -2.30 21.55 4.73
C THR A 481 -1.40 21.42 3.50
N SER A 482 -0.34 22.22 3.41
CA SER A 482 0.63 22.15 2.31
C SER A 482 1.45 20.84 2.35
N VAL A 483 1.78 20.37 3.55
CA VAL A 483 2.46 19.08 3.77
C VAL A 483 1.54 17.92 3.38
N ILE A 484 0.26 17.94 3.78
CA ILE A 484 -0.75 16.93 3.39
C ILE A 484 -0.95 16.90 1.87
N ASN A 485 -1.09 18.06 1.23
CA ASN A 485 -1.21 18.17 -0.23
C ASN A 485 0.03 17.65 -0.97
N SER A 486 1.21 17.76 -0.34
CA SER A 486 2.46 17.21 -0.88
C SER A 486 2.51 15.68 -0.80
N LEU A 487 1.88 15.05 0.20
CA LEU A 487 1.73 13.60 0.26
C LEU A 487 0.86 13.08 -0.90
N ALA A 488 -0.25 13.75 -1.18
CA ALA A 488 -1.18 13.41 -2.25
C ALA A 488 -0.55 13.44 -3.66
N SER A 489 0.35 14.40 -3.92
CA SER A 489 0.94 14.66 -5.24
C SER A 489 2.35 14.08 -5.42
N ALA A 490 2.92 13.49 -4.39
CA ALA A 490 4.26 12.93 -4.42
C ALA A 490 4.37 11.62 -5.22
N ILE A 491 5.56 11.35 -5.75
CA ILE A 491 5.90 10.04 -6.34
C ILE A 491 5.99 8.97 -5.23
N CYS A 492 5.82 7.69 -5.60
CA CYS A 492 5.75 6.56 -4.67
C CYS A 492 6.87 6.55 -3.62
N LYS A 493 8.13 6.76 -4.01
CA LYS A 493 9.24 6.71 -3.04
C LYS A 493 9.19 7.85 -2.02
N ILE A 494 8.72 9.04 -2.42
CA ILE A 494 8.52 10.17 -1.52
C ILE A 494 7.30 9.92 -0.62
N GLN A 495 6.21 9.38 -1.15
CA GLN A 495 5.03 9.00 -0.36
C GLN A 495 5.39 8.03 0.77
N GLN A 496 6.24 7.04 0.50
CA GLN A 496 6.73 6.10 1.51
C GLN A 496 7.41 6.82 2.68
N TYR A 497 8.31 7.77 2.40
CA TYR A 497 8.99 8.54 3.44
C TYR A 497 8.04 9.50 4.17
N LEU A 498 7.13 10.17 3.46
CA LEU A 498 6.15 11.06 4.08
C LEU A 498 5.21 10.30 5.03
N LEU A 499 4.75 9.09 4.65
CA LEU A 499 3.98 8.23 5.56
C LEU A 499 4.79 7.88 6.82
N THR A 500 6.08 7.60 6.67
CA THR A 500 6.98 7.34 7.80
C THR A 500 7.10 8.55 8.71
N LEU A 501 7.28 9.75 8.14
CA LEU A 501 7.35 11.02 8.87
C LEU A 501 6.07 11.30 9.67
N PHE A 502 4.90 11.11 9.04
CA PHE A 502 3.61 11.24 9.73
C PHE A 502 3.46 10.22 10.86
N THR A 503 3.83 8.96 10.60
CA THR A 503 3.76 7.89 11.62
C THR A 503 4.66 8.20 12.82
N ALA A 504 5.92 8.59 12.58
CA ALA A 504 6.86 8.96 13.63
C ALA A 504 6.34 10.13 14.48
N MET A 505 5.80 11.15 13.83
CA MET A 505 5.24 12.33 14.50
C MET A 505 4.01 11.98 15.36
N LEU A 506 3.08 11.17 14.83
CA LEU A 506 1.91 10.69 15.56
C LEU A 506 2.32 9.86 16.78
N SER A 507 3.34 9.00 16.64
CA SER A 507 3.85 8.16 17.73
C SER A 507 4.42 8.96 18.92
N CYS A 508 4.79 10.21 18.69
CA CYS A 508 5.31 11.12 19.71
C CYS A 508 4.27 12.15 20.19
N GLY A 509 3.01 12.04 19.76
CA GLY A 509 1.93 12.96 20.14
C GLY A 509 2.02 14.36 19.50
N ILE A 510 2.94 14.58 18.57
CA ILE A 510 3.15 15.90 17.94
C ILE A 510 2.03 16.16 16.92
N HIS A 511 1.38 17.33 17.01
CA HIS A 511 0.20 17.70 16.21
C HIS A 511 -0.95 16.66 16.21
N LEU A 512 -0.96 15.74 17.18
CA LEU A 512 -1.89 14.61 17.22
C LEU A 512 -3.35 15.07 17.12
N GLN A 513 -3.77 15.97 18.00
CA GLN A 513 -5.14 16.48 18.04
C GLN A 513 -5.59 17.13 16.73
N ARG A 514 -4.66 17.81 16.03
CA ARG A 514 -4.96 18.45 14.74
C ARG A 514 -5.12 17.41 13.63
N LEU A 515 -4.27 16.39 13.61
CA LEU A 515 -4.27 15.37 12.56
C LEU A 515 -5.41 14.35 12.69
N ILE A 516 -5.76 13.94 13.90
CA ILE A 516 -6.84 12.97 14.12
C ILE A 516 -8.23 13.54 13.81
N GLN A 517 -8.35 14.86 13.66
CA GLN A 517 -9.59 15.55 13.29
C GLN A 517 -9.64 15.92 11.79
N GLU A 518 -8.52 15.81 11.07
CA GLU A 518 -8.39 16.26 9.69
C GLU A 518 -8.90 15.21 8.69
N LYS A 519 -10.15 15.37 8.23
CA LYS A 519 -10.82 14.42 7.31
C LYS A 519 -10.11 14.27 5.97
N ASP A 520 -9.51 15.34 5.45
CA ASP A 520 -8.76 15.31 4.19
C ASP A 520 -7.48 14.49 4.30
N PHE A 521 -6.86 14.48 5.49
CA PHE A 521 -5.72 13.63 5.78
C PHE A 521 -6.12 12.16 5.73
N VAL A 522 -7.16 11.75 6.48
CA VAL A 522 -7.69 10.38 6.48
C VAL A 522 -8.04 9.92 5.07
N SER A 523 -8.77 10.75 4.31
CA SER A 523 -9.15 10.46 2.93
C SER A 523 -7.94 10.28 2.01
N THR A 524 -6.89 11.09 2.21
CA THR A 524 -5.62 10.96 1.48
C THR A 524 -4.93 9.64 1.82
N ILE A 525 -4.88 9.23 3.10
CA ILE A 525 -4.27 7.97 3.51
C ILE A 525 -5.04 6.77 2.92
N ILE A 526 -6.36 6.79 2.94
CA ILE A 526 -7.19 5.72 2.37
C ILE A 526 -6.94 5.58 0.86
N ARG A 527 -6.85 6.69 0.13
CA ARG A 527 -6.50 6.66 -1.30
C ARG A 527 -5.11 6.06 -1.57
N LEU A 528 -4.15 6.20 -0.65
CA LEU A 528 -2.84 5.56 -0.78
C LEU A 528 -2.91 4.03 -0.66
N LEU A 529 -4.01 3.47 -0.17
CA LEU A 529 -4.26 2.02 -0.20
C LEU A 529 -4.50 1.50 -1.63
N ASP A 530 -4.73 2.35 -2.62
CA ASP A 530 -4.73 1.96 -4.05
C ASP A 530 -3.31 1.78 -4.63
N SER A 531 -2.27 2.14 -3.89
CA SER A 531 -0.90 2.11 -4.40
C SER A 531 -0.47 0.68 -4.82
N PRO A 532 0.25 0.52 -5.95
CA PRO A 532 0.82 -0.78 -6.31
C PRO A 532 1.90 -1.26 -5.31
N SER A 533 2.54 -0.35 -4.59
CA SER A 533 3.58 -0.66 -3.62
C SER A 533 3.01 -1.22 -2.32
N THR A 534 3.37 -2.47 -1.98
CA THR A 534 3.00 -3.12 -0.72
C THR A 534 3.45 -2.33 0.50
N THR A 535 4.64 -1.73 0.46
CA THR A 535 5.19 -0.91 1.55
C THR A 535 4.38 0.36 1.79
N ILE A 536 3.90 1.02 0.72
CA ILE A 536 3.06 2.23 0.87
C ILE A 536 1.74 1.85 1.52
N ARG A 537 1.09 0.78 1.06
CA ARG A 537 -0.16 0.29 1.66
C ARG A 537 0.02 -0.09 3.12
N ALA A 538 1.10 -0.80 3.46
CA ALA A 538 1.43 -1.17 4.84
C ALA A 538 1.61 0.04 5.76
N LYS A 539 2.37 1.06 5.31
CA LYS A 539 2.55 2.31 6.07
C LYS A 539 1.26 3.12 6.16
N ALA A 540 0.43 3.12 5.12
CA ALA A 540 -0.87 3.78 5.15
C ALA A 540 -1.81 3.13 6.19
N PHE A 541 -1.85 1.79 6.26
CA PHE A 541 -2.58 1.09 7.34
C PHE A 541 -2.03 1.45 8.72
N LEU A 542 -0.71 1.57 8.88
CA LEU A 542 -0.10 1.96 10.16
C LEU A 542 -0.47 3.40 10.56
N VAL A 543 -0.47 4.35 9.62
CA VAL A 543 -0.94 5.73 9.88
C VAL A 543 -2.41 5.74 10.27
N LEU A 544 -3.27 5.00 9.55
CA LEU A 544 -4.69 4.88 9.91
C LEU A 544 -4.87 4.30 11.30
N LEU A 545 -4.11 3.26 11.67
CA LEU A 545 -4.17 2.69 13.00
C LEU A 545 -3.84 3.71 14.09
N TYR A 546 -2.79 4.53 13.92
CA TYR A 546 -2.49 5.62 14.87
C TYR A 546 -3.64 6.63 14.98
N ILE A 547 -4.31 6.95 13.88
CA ILE A 547 -5.47 7.86 13.92
C ILE A 547 -6.64 7.23 14.68
N LEU A 548 -6.94 5.96 14.40
CA LEU A 548 -8.11 5.25 14.95
C LEU A 548 -7.99 4.92 16.43
N ILE A 549 -6.77 4.76 16.97
CA ILE A 549 -6.56 4.57 18.42
C ILE A 549 -6.93 5.83 19.21
N HIS A 550 -6.76 7.02 18.61
CA HIS A 550 -7.01 8.29 19.29
C HIS A 550 -8.34 8.95 18.89
N ASN A 551 -8.95 8.56 17.77
CA ASN A 551 -10.26 9.05 17.35
C ASN A 551 -11.07 7.95 16.64
N HIS A 552 -11.99 7.33 17.38
CA HIS A 552 -12.86 6.27 16.85
C HIS A 552 -13.90 6.80 15.85
N GLU A 553 -14.28 8.08 15.87
CA GLU A 553 -15.23 8.65 14.89
C GLU A 553 -14.68 8.57 13.45
N MET A 554 -13.34 8.60 13.31
CA MET A 554 -12.69 8.45 12.00
C MET A 554 -12.85 7.03 11.43
N LEU A 555 -13.27 6.04 12.24
CA LEU A 555 -13.57 4.70 11.76
C LEU A 555 -14.77 4.71 10.82
N LEU A 556 -15.83 5.45 11.14
CA LEU A 556 -17.01 5.56 10.27
C LEU A 556 -16.63 6.13 8.91
N LEU A 557 -15.91 7.27 8.92
CA LEU A 557 -15.40 7.90 7.70
C LEU A 557 -14.54 6.91 6.89
N SER A 558 -13.71 6.13 7.57
CA SER A 558 -12.83 5.16 6.91
C SER A 558 -13.61 4.01 6.28
N CYS A 559 -14.62 3.48 6.97
CA CYS A 559 -15.50 2.43 6.46
C CYS A 559 -16.29 2.91 5.23
N GLN A 560 -16.87 4.12 5.29
CA GLN A 560 -17.56 4.76 4.16
C GLN A 560 -16.62 4.98 2.96
N ALA A 561 -15.34 5.26 3.21
CA ALA A 561 -14.30 5.37 2.19
C ALA A 561 -13.70 4.01 1.75
N ARG A 562 -14.45 2.91 1.92
CA ARG A 562 -14.12 1.55 1.44
C ARG A 562 -12.92 0.90 2.16
N LEU A 563 -12.57 1.32 3.38
CA LEU A 563 -11.47 0.71 4.16
C LEU A 563 -11.59 -0.82 4.25
N VAL A 564 -12.79 -1.33 4.55
CA VAL A 564 -13.03 -2.77 4.70
C VAL A 564 -12.66 -3.55 3.44
N MET A 565 -12.99 -3.03 2.25
CA MET A 565 -12.64 -3.67 0.99
C MET A 565 -11.11 -3.72 0.77
N TYR A 566 -10.38 -2.68 1.17
CA TYR A 566 -8.91 -2.70 1.12
C TYR A 566 -8.30 -3.73 2.08
N ILE A 567 -8.87 -3.85 3.29
CA ILE A 567 -8.47 -4.85 4.28
C ILE A 567 -8.68 -6.26 3.72
N GLU A 568 -9.84 -6.54 3.13
CA GLU A 568 -10.12 -7.86 2.53
C GLU A 568 -9.18 -8.18 1.38
N ARG A 569 -8.94 -7.21 0.49
CA ARG A 569 -8.06 -7.37 -0.68
C ARG A 569 -6.64 -7.74 -0.26
N ASP A 570 -6.08 -7.06 0.74
CA ASP A 570 -4.70 -7.30 1.18
C ASP A 570 -4.61 -8.49 2.17
N SER A 571 -5.67 -8.80 2.93
CA SER A 571 -5.74 -10.00 3.80
C SER A 571 -5.69 -11.32 3.00
N ARG A 572 -6.37 -11.38 1.85
CA ARG A 572 -6.29 -12.54 0.92
C ARG A 572 -4.88 -12.78 0.38
N LYS A 573 -4.03 -11.74 0.34
CA LYS A 573 -2.65 -11.83 -0.15
C LYS A 573 -1.66 -12.24 0.93
N THR A 574 -2.04 -12.12 2.21
CA THR A 574 -1.18 -12.44 3.36
C THR A 574 -1.47 -13.80 3.98
N THR A 575 -2.45 -14.55 3.48
CA THR A 575 -2.79 -15.90 3.97
C THR A 575 -1.63 -16.88 3.76
N PRO A 576 -1.24 -17.68 4.79
CA PRO A 576 -0.05 -18.53 4.73
C PRO A 576 -0.21 -19.63 3.68
N GLY A 577 0.63 -19.60 2.64
CA GLY A 577 0.58 -20.55 1.52
C GLY A 577 1.22 -20.05 0.23
N LYS A 578 1.47 -18.73 0.11
CA LYS A 578 2.24 -18.12 -1.01
C LYS A 578 3.50 -17.46 -0.46
N GLU A 579 4.64 -17.71 -1.11
CA GLU A 579 5.99 -17.30 -0.69
C GLU A 579 6.03 -15.88 -0.08
N GLN A 580 6.42 -15.79 1.19
CA GLN A 580 6.54 -14.52 1.91
C GLN A 580 7.75 -13.74 1.40
N GLN A 581 7.55 -12.94 0.37
CA GLN A 581 8.43 -11.80 0.08
C GLN A 581 8.43 -10.86 1.31
N SER A 582 9.59 -10.28 1.65
CA SER A 582 9.76 -9.44 2.85
C SER A 582 8.73 -8.30 2.98
N GLY A 583 8.29 -7.73 1.86
CA GLY A 583 7.23 -6.72 1.83
C GLY A 583 5.83 -7.24 2.19
N SER A 584 5.55 -8.54 1.97
CA SER A 584 4.30 -9.19 2.38
C SER A 584 4.23 -9.40 3.89
N ALA A 585 5.35 -9.74 4.52
CA ALA A 585 5.43 -9.90 5.98
C ALA A 585 5.19 -8.57 6.72
N TYR A 586 5.78 -7.47 6.23
CA TYR A 586 5.55 -6.14 6.81
C TYR A 586 4.09 -5.69 6.70
N LEU A 587 3.49 -5.86 5.50
CA LEU A 587 2.08 -5.58 5.28
C LEU A 587 1.18 -6.39 6.22
N SER A 588 1.44 -7.70 6.35
CA SER A 588 0.69 -8.58 7.23
C SER A 588 0.74 -8.12 8.69
N LYS A 589 1.90 -7.66 9.19
CA LYS A 589 2.03 -7.15 10.56
C LYS A 589 1.20 -5.88 10.79
N CYS A 590 1.29 -4.90 9.88
CA CYS A 590 0.49 -3.68 10.00
C CYS A 590 -1.02 -3.96 9.91
N LEU A 591 -1.41 -4.88 9.02
CA LEU A 591 -2.81 -5.25 8.80
C LEU A 591 -3.40 -6.02 10.00
N ASP A 592 -2.65 -6.96 10.58
CA ASP A 592 -3.07 -7.71 11.78
C ASP A 592 -3.33 -6.78 12.97
N LEU A 593 -2.46 -5.78 13.20
CA LEU A 593 -2.66 -4.80 14.25
C LEU A 593 -3.91 -3.95 14.01
N LEU A 594 -4.16 -3.52 12.77
CA LEU A 594 -5.35 -2.74 12.42
C LEU A 594 -6.64 -3.55 12.60
N ILE A 595 -6.66 -4.79 12.11
CA ILE A 595 -7.81 -5.69 12.26
C ILE A 595 -8.10 -5.92 13.75
N ARG A 596 -7.07 -6.21 14.55
CA ARG A 596 -7.22 -6.45 15.99
C ARG A 596 -7.78 -5.23 16.71
N HIS A 597 -7.30 -4.02 16.39
CA HIS A 597 -7.83 -2.78 16.96
C HIS A 597 -9.31 -2.59 16.62
N ILE A 598 -9.69 -2.73 15.35
CA ILE A 598 -11.09 -2.55 14.93
C ILE A 598 -12.02 -3.56 15.61
N VAL A 599 -11.59 -4.82 15.78
CA VAL A 599 -12.36 -5.84 16.51
C VAL A 599 -12.53 -5.46 17.98
N GLN A 600 -11.51 -4.88 18.61
CA GLN A 600 -11.55 -4.44 20.02
C GLN A 600 -12.37 -3.16 20.23
N GLU A 601 -12.45 -2.28 19.25
CA GLU A 601 -13.24 -1.05 19.33
C GLU A 601 -14.74 -1.27 19.13
N LEU A 602 -15.14 -2.32 18.40
CA LEU A 602 -16.56 -2.57 18.11
C LEU A 602 -17.45 -2.72 19.37
N PRO A 603 -17.06 -3.49 20.42
CA PRO A 603 -17.82 -3.53 21.66
C PRO A 603 -18.01 -2.17 22.33
N ARG A 604 -17.02 -1.27 22.24
CA ARG A 604 -17.13 0.11 22.78
C ARG A 604 -18.17 0.92 22.00
N ILE A 605 -18.14 0.84 20.67
CA ILE A 605 -19.12 1.51 19.80
C ILE A 605 -20.55 1.04 20.10
N LEU A 606 -20.76 -0.27 20.23
CA LEU A 606 -22.06 -0.83 20.61
C LEU A 606 -22.48 -0.38 22.00
N GLY A 607 -21.56 -0.37 22.97
CA GLY A 607 -21.78 0.15 24.31
C GLY A 607 -22.21 1.61 24.34
N ASP A 608 -21.58 2.47 23.54
CA ASP A 608 -21.94 3.89 23.44
C ASP A 608 -23.34 4.10 22.83
N ILE A 609 -23.67 3.33 21.77
CA ILE A 609 -25.02 3.31 21.17
C ILE A 609 -26.05 2.87 22.21
N LEU A 610 -25.79 1.77 22.92
CA LEU A 610 -26.68 1.23 23.94
C LEU A 610 -26.88 2.22 25.09
N ASN A 611 -25.81 2.83 25.59
CA ASN A 611 -25.89 3.83 26.66
C ASN A 611 -26.72 5.05 26.23
N ALA A 612 -26.54 5.52 24.98
CA ALA A 612 -27.33 6.63 24.45
C ALA A 612 -28.83 6.29 24.35
N LEU A 613 -29.17 5.07 23.91
CA LEU A 613 -30.55 4.58 23.82
C LEU A 613 -31.18 4.33 25.20
N ALA A 614 -30.44 3.72 26.13
CA ALA A 614 -30.87 3.47 27.50
C ALA A 614 -31.24 4.77 28.24
N ASN A 615 -30.45 5.84 28.04
CA ASN A 615 -30.70 7.14 28.65
C ASN A 615 -32.03 7.79 28.23
N VAL A 616 -32.56 7.43 27.06
CA VAL A 616 -33.83 7.97 26.54
C VAL A 616 -34.99 6.99 26.60
N SER A 617 -34.78 5.76 27.07
CA SER A 617 -35.82 4.75 27.18
C SER A 617 -37.04 5.25 27.96
N GLY A 618 -38.23 5.08 27.38
CA GLY A 618 -39.53 5.51 27.92
C GLY A 618 -39.81 7.02 27.85
N ARG A 619 -38.95 7.80 27.18
CA ARG A 619 -39.12 9.25 27.08
C ARG A 619 -39.64 9.67 25.71
N LYS A 620 -40.61 10.59 25.72
CA LYS A 620 -41.14 11.23 24.50
C LYS A 620 -40.39 12.49 24.07
N HIS A 621 -39.66 13.11 24.99
CA HIS A 621 -38.92 14.36 24.74
C HIS A 621 -37.52 14.28 25.35
N PRO A 622 -36.52 13.79 24.59
CA PRO A 622 -35.13 13.78 25.03
C PRO A 622 -34.63 15.20 25.34
N SER A 623 -33.84 15.34 26.41
CA SER A 623 -33.17 16.61 26.73
C SER A 623 -32.13 16.98 25.67
N THR A 624 -31.67 18.24 25.66
CA THR A 624 -30.63 18.71 24.72
C THR A 624 -29.32 17.90 24.82
N VAL A 625 -28.93 17.48 26.03
CA VAL A 625 -27.73 16.65 26.26
C VAL A 625 -27.92 15.25 25.66
N GLN A 626 -29.09 14.65 25.87
CA GLN A 626 -29.42 13.33 25.33
C GLN A 626 -29.54 13.35 23.80
N ALA A 627 -30.18 14.39 23.25
CA ALA A 627 -30.25 14.59 21.81
C ALA A 627 -28.86 14.73 21.18
N LYS A 628 -27.93 15.43 21.85
CA LYS A 628 -26.53 15.50 21.42
C LYS A 628 -25.87 14.12 21.44
N GLN A 629 -26.05 13.32 22.50
CA GLN A 629 -25.50 11.96 22.59
C GLN A 629 -26.03 11.06 21.45
N LEU A 630 -27.34 11.08 21.19
CA LEU A 630 -27.95 10.29 20.11
C LEU A 630 -27.39 10.67 18.73
N LYS A 631 -27.23 11.97 18.45
CA LYS A 631 -26.64 12.47 17.20
C LYS A 631 -25.18 12.05 17.00
N MET A 632 -24.45 11.80 18.08
CA MET A 632 -23.06 11.35 18.01
C MET A 632 -22.96 9.81 17.87
N CYS A 633 -23.80 9.06 18.59
CA CYS A 633 -23.64 7.60 18.70
C CYS A 633 -24.36 6.83 17.59
N LEU A 634 -25.63 7.15 17.28
CA LEU A 634 -26.43 6.36 16.34
C LEU A 634 -25.85 6.31 14.91
N PRO A 635 -25.24 7.39 14.38
CA PRO A 635 -24.59 7.35 13.07
C PRO A 635 -23.38 6.40 12.99
N LEU A 636 -22.92 5.80 14.10
CA LEU A 636 -21.84 4.81 14.11
C LEU A 636 -22.33 3.39 13.74
N MET A 637 -23.64 3.14 13.73
CA MET A 637 -24.22 1.83 13.36
C MET A 637 -23.77 1.28 11.98
N PRO A 638 -23.51 2.09 10.92
CA PRO A 638 -22.97 1.60 9.66
C PRO A 638 -21.61 0.88 9.81
N ILE A 639 -20.83 1.20 10.85
CA ILE A 639 -19.59 0.46 11.15
C ILE A 639 -19.91 -1.01 11.41
N VAL A 640 -20.94 -1.28 12.22
CA VAL A 640 -21.39 -2.65 12.53
C VAL A 640 -21.72 -3.38 11.23
N LEU A 641 -22.55 -2.78 10.38
CA LEU A 641 -22.92 -3.34 9.07
C LEU A 641 -21.68 -3.66 8.19
N HIS A 642 -20.73 -2.72 8.09
CA HIS A 642 -19.52 -2.93 7.31
C HIS A 642 -18.63 -4.07 7.85
N LEU A 643 -18.56 -4.26 9.17
CA LEU A 643 -17.76 -5.32 9.76
C LEU A 643 -18.43 -6.69 9.64
N VAL A 644 -19.75 -6.79 9.90
CA VAL A 644 -20.47 -8.06 9.77
C VAL A 644 -20.63 -8.49 8.31
N THR A 645 -20.61 -7.57 7.35
CA THR A 645 -20.59 -7.92 5.92
C THR A 645 -19.21 -8.40 5.45
N SER A 646 -18.14 -8.16 6.21
CA SER A 646 -16.79 -8.53 5.83
C SER A 646 -16.43 -9.97 6.18
N GLN A 647 -15.83 -10.69 5.23
CA GLN A 647 -15.31 -12.05 5.49
C GLN A 647 -14.12 -12.07 6.47
N VAL A 648 -13.40 -10.96 6.63
CA VAL A 648 -12.24 -10.87 7.55
C VAL A 648 -12.70 -10.60 8.97
N PHE A 649 -13.65 -9.69 9.15
CA PHE A 649 -14.10 -9.28 10.48
C PHE A 649 -15.18 -10.19 11.04
N ARG A 650 -16.15 -10.62 10.23
CA ARG A 650 -17.34 -11.37 10.67
C ARG A 650 -17.03 -12.53 11.63
N PRO A 651 -16.06 -13.42 11.38
CA PRO A 651 -15.76 -14.53 12.30
C PRO A 651 -15.21 -14.09 13.67
N HIS A 652 -14.70 -12.86 13.76
CA HIS A 652 -14.08 -12.30 14.97
C HIS A 652 -15.04 -11.40 15.75
N VAL A 653 -16.06 -10.83 15.09
CA VAL A 653 -16.99 -9.86 15.70
C VAL A 653 -18.33 -10.47 16.11
N VAL A 654 -18.80 -11.52 15.43
CA VAL A 654 -20.06 -12.20 15.78
C VAL A 654 -19.79 -13.17 16.94
N THR A 655 -19.90 -12.63 18.16
CA THR A 655 -19.78 -13.37 19.43
C THR A 655 -21.11 -13.37 20.18
N GLU A 656 -21.21 -14.17 21.26
CA GLU A 656 -22.38 -14.15 22.14
C GLU A 656 -22.67 -12.75 22.71
N GLU A 657 -21.64 -12.06 23.20
CA GLU A 657 -21.74 -10.70 23.75
C GLU A 657 -22.21 -9.68 22.69
N PHE A 658 -21.74 -9.84 21.45
CA PHE A 658 -22.23 -9.05 20.32
C PHE A 658 -23.72 -9.28 20.09
N LEU A 659 -24.18 -10.54 20.03
CA LEU A 659 -25.59 -10.87 19.80
C LEU A 659 -26.49 -10.38 20.95
N PHE A 660 -26.05 -10.50 22.20
CA PHE A 660 -26.76 -9.95 23.35
C PHE A 660 -26.91 -8.42 23.26
N SER A 661 -25.81 -7.72 22.99
CA SER A 661 -25.80 -6.26 22.82
C SER A 661 -26.71 -5.84 21.67
N TYR A 662 -26.64 -6.57 20.57
CA TYR A 662 -27.43 -6.32 19.37
C TYR A 662 -28.93 -6.55 19.60
N GLY A 663 -29.32 -7.62 20.30
CA GLY A 663 -30.71 -7.87 20.70
C GLY A 663 -31.27 -6.78 21.61
N THR A 664 -30.43 -6.24 22.50
CA THR A 664 -30.79 -5.08 23.33
C THR A 664 -31.05 -3.83 22.47
N ILE A 665 -30.26 -3.59 21.42
CA ILE A 665 -30.52 -2.51 20.45
C ILE A 665 -31.87 -2.73 19.75
N LEU A 666 -32.17 -3.94 19.28
CA LEU A 666 -33.47 -4.25 18.67
C LEU A 666 -34.63 -4.03 19.66
N SER A 667 -34.44 -4.34 20.94
CA SER A 667 -35.45 -4.03 21.97
C SER A 667 -35.69 -2.53 22.12
N HIS A 668 -34.66 -1.69 21.98
CA HIS A 668 -34.85 -0.24 21.93
C HIS A 668 -35.60 0.21 20.68
N ILE A 669 -35.31 -0.39 19.52
CA ILE A 669 -36.03 -0.13 18.26
C ILE A 669 -37.51 -0.49 18.41
N LYS A 670 -37.83 -1.64 19.03
CA LYS A 670 -39.21 -2.01 19.38
C LYS A 670 -39.90 -0.90 20.18
N SER A 671 -39.27 -0.36 21.23
CA SER A 671 -39.86 0.73 22.02
C SER A 671 -39.98 2.06 21.27
N VAL A 672 -39.16 2.28 20.23
CA VAL A 672 -39.31 3.44 19.33
C VAL A 672 -40.52 3.25 18.41
N ASP A 673 -40.65 2.06 17.82
CA ASP A 673 -41.77 1.71 16.93
C ASP A 673 -43.13 1.74 17.66
N SER A 674 -43.19 1.25 18.90
CA SER A 674 -44.41 1.29 19.72
C SER A 674 -44.77 2.69 20.23
N GLY A 675 -43.91 3.69 20.02
CA GLY A 675 -44.10 5.07 20.50
C GLY A 675 -43.89 5.26 22.01
N GLU A 676 -43.38 4.24 22.73
CA GLU A 676 -42.96 4.35 24.13
C GLU A 676 -41.79 5.32 24.28
N THR A 677 -40.86 5.29 23.33
CA THR A 677 -39.68 6.16 23.26
C THR A 677 -39.71 6.95 21.96
N ASN A 678 -39.49 8.27 22.00
CA ASN A 678 -39.40 9.08 20.78
C ASN A 678 -38.00 9.65 20.62
N ILE A 679 -37.28 9.18 19.60
CA ILE A 679 -35.96 9.69 19.20
C ILE A 679 -36.04 10.66 18.02
N ASP A 680 -37.13 10.65 17.25
CA ASP A 680 -37.32 11.49 16.06
C ASP A 680 -37.24 12.99 16.40
N GLY A 681 -37.80 13.38 17.55
CA GLY A 681 -37.72 14.77 18.03
C GLY A 681 -36.28 15.23 18.33
N ALA A 682 -35.35 14.30 18.56
CA ALA A 682 -33.95 14.59 18.84
C ALA A 682 -33.10 14.60 17.57
N ILE A 683 -33.17 13.54 16.76
CA ILE A 683 -32.27 13.29 15.62
C ILE A 683 -32.90 13.57 14.25
N GLY A 684 -34.22 13.70 14.18
CA GLY A 684 -35.00 13.80 12.95
C GLY A 684 -35.47 12.43 12.43
N LEU A 685 -36.65 12.40 11.82
CA LEU A 685 -37.29 11.18 11.32
C LEU A 685 -36.38 10.37 10.37
N MET A 686 -35.77 11.03 9.38
CA MET A 686 -34.90 10.35 8.40
C MET A 686 -33.72 9.63 9.05
N ALA A 687 -33.09 10.24 10.07
CA ALA A 687 -31.93 9.65 10.74
C ALA A 687 -32.34 8.46 11.65
N SER A 688 -33.54 8.53 12.22
CA SER A 688 -34.15 7.44 13.00
C SER A 688 -34.46 6.24 12.10
N GLU A 689 -35.12 6.48 10.95
CA GLU A 689 -35.41 5.44 9.96
C GLU A 689 -34.14 4.81 9.38
N GLU A 690 -33.12 5.62 9.07
CA GLU A 690 -31.82 5.12 8.60
C GLU A 690 -31.14 4.24 9.66
N PHE A 691 -31.17 4.64 10.93
CA PHE A 691 -30.62 3.83 12.02
C PHE A 691 -31.33 2.46 12.14
N ILE A 692 -32.66 2.43 12.07
CA ILE A 692 -33.43 1.18 12.12
C ILE A 692 -33.11 0.30 10.91
N LYS A 693 -33.10 0.89 9.70
CA LYS A 693 -32.78 0.18 8.45
C LYS A 693 -31.40 -0.47 8.48
N ILE A 694 -30.39 0.30 8.88
CA ILE A 694 -29.00 -0.17 8.95
C ILE A 694 -28.84 -1.23 10.02
N THR A 695 -29.55 -1.08 11.15
CA THR A 695 -29.63 -2.12 12.17
C THR A 695 -30.16 -3.39 11.53
N LEU A 696 -31.42 -3.45 11.10
CA LEU A 696 -32.01 -4.66 10.52
C LEU A 696 -31.17 -5.28 9.38
N SER A 697 -30.56 -4.46 8.51
CA SER A 697 -29.66 -4.92 7.44
C SER A 697 -28.37 -5.57 7.97
N ALA A 698 -27.84 -5.09 9.10
CA ALA A 698 -26.68 -5.71 9.74
C ALA A 698 -27.01 -7.10 10.26
N PHE A 699 -28.22 -7.34 10.79
CA PHE A 699 -28.63 -8.67 11.21
C PHE A 699 -28.87 -9.59 10.00
N GLU A 700 -29.47 -9.07 8.92
CA GLU A 700 -29.59 -9.81 7.65
C GLU A 700 -28.22 -10.35 7.20
N ALA A 701 -27.18 -9.51 7.25
CA ALA A 701 -25.83 -9.91 6.89
C ALA A 701 -25.24 -10.99 7.82
N VAL A 702 -25.66 -11.06 9.09
CA VAL A 702 -25.27 -12.13 10.02
C VAL A 702 -25.97 -13.45 9.66
N ILE A 703 -27.28 -13.41 9.41
CA ILE A 703 -28.12 -14.56 9.04
C ILE A 703 -27.61 -15.26 7.78
N GLN A 704 -27.04 -14.50 6.82
CA GLN A 704 -26.45 -15.06 5.60
C GLN A 704 -25.29 -16.05 5.86
N TYR A 705 -24.78 -16.15 7.09
CA TYR A 705 -23.69 -17.06 7.48
C TYR A 705 -24.05 -17.87 8.74
N PRO A 706 -24.96 -18.86 8.62
CA PRO A 706 -25.59 -19.54 9.75
C PRO A 706 -24.61 -20.26 10.68
N ILE A 707 -23.44 -20.66 10.17
CA ILE A 707 -22.38 -21.35 10.93
C ILE A 707 -21.96 -20.54 12.16
N LEU A 708 -22.02 -19.20 12.09
CA LEU A 708 -21.63 -18.32 13.19
C LEU A 708 -22.67 -18.25 14.32
N LEU A 709 -23.92 -18.64 14.05
CA LEU A 709 -25.00 -18.64 15.03
C LEU A 709 -25.17 -19.98 15.74
N LYS A 710 -24.53 -21.05 15.23
CA LYS A 710 -24.69 -22.43 15.72
C LYS A 710 -24.39 -22.57 17.21
N ASP A 711 -23.37 -21.89 17.71
CA ASP A 711 -22.95 -21.99 19.10
C ASP A 711 -23.71 -21.02 20.03
N TYR A 712 -24.62 -20.19 19.50
CA TYR A 712 -25.30 -19.10 20.23
C TYR A 712 -26.83 -19.11 20.04
N CYS A 713 -27.42 -20.26 19.73
CA CYS A 713 -28.85 -20.40 19.46
C CYS A 713 -29.73 -19.86 20.60
N SER A 714 -29.39 -20.17 21.86
CA SER A 714 -30.11 -19.68 23.05
C SER A 714 -30.16 -18.15 23.10
N THR A 715 -29.01 -17.49 22.92
CA THR A 715 -28.92 -16.02 22.91
C THR A 715 -29.77 -15.40 21.81
N VAL A 716 -29.81 -16.01 20.62
CA VAL A 716 -30.66 -15.55 19.51
C VAL A 716 -32.14 -15.68 19.88
N VAL A 717 -32.55 -16.82 20.43
CA VAL A 717 -33.95 -17.06 20.85
C VAL A 717 -34.38 -16.10 21.95
N ASP A 718 -33.52 -15.85 22.94
CA ASP A 718 -33.87 -15.08 24.12
C ASP A 718 -33.81 -13.55 23.90
N TYR A 719 -32.89 -13.06 23.05
CA TYR A 719 -32.62 -11.63 22.92
C TYR A 719 -32.91 -11.04 21.54
N ILE A 720 -32.88 -11.82 20.46
CA ILE A 720 -33.05 -11.32 19.10
C ILE A 720 -34.47 -11.55 18.58
N LEU A 721 -35.00 -12.75 18.74
CA LEU A 721 -36.33 -13.10 18.21
C LEU A 721 -37.48 -12.29 18.85
N PRO A 722 -37.52 -12.03 20.18
CA PRO A 722 -38.64 -11.32 20.77
C PRO A 722 -38.84 -9.89 20.24
N PRO A 723 -37.79 -9.06 20.10
CA PRO A 723 -37.93 -7.77 19.43
C PRO A 723 -38.39 -7.89 17.97
N LEU A 724 -37.88 -8.86 17.20
CA LEU A 724 -38.29 -9.05 15.80
C LEU A 724 -39.77 -9.42 15.68
N VAL A 725 -40.27 -10.32 16.53
CA VAL A 725 -41.69 -10.70 16.54
C VAL A 725 -42.59 -9.51 16.87
N SER A 726 -42.16 -8.64 17.79
CA SER A 726 -42.90 -7.40 18.04
C SER A 726 -42.91 -6.46 16.83
N LEU A 727 -41.80 -6.36 16.10
CA LEU A 727 -41.69 -5.50 14.91
C LEU A 727 -42.48 -6.03 13.70
N VAL A 728 -42.79 -7.33 13.65
CA VAL A 728 -43.77 -7.87 12.68
C VAL A 728 -45.16 -7.27 12.90
N GLN A 729 -45.44 -6.71 14.07
CA GLN A 729 -46.72 -6.04 14.37
C GLN A 729 -46.64 -4.51 14.21
N SER A 730 -45.53 -4.00 13.65
CA SER A 730 -45.33 -2.58 13.42
C SER A 730 -46.39 -2.00 12.49
N GLN A 731 -46.77 -0.74 12.75
CA GLN A 731 -47.60 0.04 11.83
C GLN A 731 -46.84 0.43 10.55
N ASN A 732 -45.51 0.45 10.60
CA ASN A 732 -44.66 0.72 9.45
C ASN A 732 -44.54 -0.56 8.60
N VAL A 733 -45.02 -0.46 7.36
CA VAL A 733 -45.05 -1.59 6.41
C VAL A 733 -43.65 -2.10 6.09
N GLU A 734 -42.66 -1.23 5.98
CA GLU A 734 -41.27 -1.61 5.68
C GLU A 734 -40.67 -2.41 6.84
N TRP A 735 -40.82 -1.93 8.09
CA TRP A 735 -40.32 -2.64 9.28
C TRP A 735 -41.02 -3.97 9.50
N ARG A 736 -42.33 -4.01 9.31
CA ARG A 736 -43.11 -5.25 9.40
C ARG A 736 -42.62 -6.28 8.39
N LEU A 737 -42.54 -5.91 7.12
CA LEU A 737 -42.09 -6.81 6.05
C LEU A 737 -40.65 -7.29 6.31
N PHE A 738 -39.74 -6.38 6.63
CA PHE A 738 -38.33 -6.72 6.79
C PHE A 738 -38.11 -7.58 8.04
N SER A 739 -38.77 -7.27 9.16
CA SER A 739 -38.68 -8.08 10.39
C SER A 739 -39.29 -9.47 10.20
N LEU A 740 -40.40 -9.61 9.45
CA LEU A 740 -40.99 -10.91 9.15
C LEU A 740 -40.05 -11.77 8.31
N ARG A 741 -39.36 -11.16 7.33
CA ARG A 741 -38.34 -11.84 6.54
C ARG A 741 -37.19 -12.33 7.43
N LEU A 742 -36.63 -11.47 8.28
CA LEU A 742 -35.52 -11.82 9.18
C LEU A 742 -35.94 -12.91 10.18
N LEU A 743 -37.15 -12.81 10.75
CA LEU A 743 -37.73 -13.81 11.64
C LEU A 743 -37.86 -15.17 10.94
N SER A 744 -38.44 -15.19 9.74
CA SER A 744 -38.63 -16.40 8.93
C SER A 744 -37.30 -17.07 8.60
N GLU A 745 -36.31 -16.29 8.14
CA GLU A 745 -34.98 -16.80 7.84
C GLU A 745 -34.25 -17.31 9.09
N THR A 746 -34.24 -16.53 10.18
CA THR A 746 -33.56 -16.92 11.43
C THR A 746 -34.17 -18.17 12.05
N THR A 747 -35.50 -18.23 12.13
CA THR A 747 -36.21 -19.39 12.70
C THR A 747 -35.95 -20.64 11.87
N SER A 748 -36.01 -20.54 10.54
CA SER A 748 -35.67 -21.65 9.65
C SER A 748 -34.23 -22.14 9.84
N LEU A 749 -33.28 -21.24 10.10
CA LEU A 749 -31.89 -21.62 10.38
C LEU A 749 -31.73 -22.34 11.73
N LEU A 750 -32.33 -21.80 12.79
CA LEU A 750 -32.24 -22.38 14.13
C LEU A 750 -32.81 -23.80 14.14
N VAL A 751 -34.00 -23.94 13.56
CA VAL A 751 -34.75 -25.19 13.54
C VAL A 751 -34.08 -26.24 12.62
N ASN A 752 -33.52 -25.85 11.47
CA ASN A 752 -32.80 -26.78 10.60
C ASN A 752 -31.43 -27.24 11.15
N GLN A 753 -30.82 -26.49 12.08
CA GLN A 753 -29.54 -26.85 12.69
C GLN A 753 -29.65 -28.00 13.71
N GLU A 754 -30.82 -28.22 14.29
CA GLU A 754 -31.05 -29.25 15.31
C GLU A 754 -31.05 -30.69 14.77
N VAL A 755 -31.17 -30.86 13.45
CA VAL A 755 -31.24 -32.17 12.80
C VAL A 755 -29.85 -32.82 12.64
N ASP A 756 -28.77 -32.03 12.65
CA ASP A 756 -27.42 -32.50 12.27
C ASP A 756 -26.48 -32.83 13.45
N ASP A 757 -26.81 -32.40 14.68
CA ASP A 757 -26.00 -32.66 15.89
C ASP A 757 -26.82 -33.48 16.90
N GLY A 758 -26.52 -34.77 17.03
CA GLY A 758 -27.23 -35.73 17.90
C GLY A 758 -27.11 -35.50 19.43
N LYS A 759 -26.99 -34.25 19.90
CA LYS A 759 -26.88 -33.86 21.31
C LYS A 759 -28.17 -33.20 21.79
N LYS A 760 -29.14 -34.03 22.21
CA LYS A 760 -30.48 -33.61 22.65
C LYS A 760 -30.58 -33.06 24.08
N GLU A 761 -29.50 -32.91 24.85
CA GLU A 761 -29.63 -32.66 26.30
C GLU A 761 -29.57 -31.19 26.75
N ALA A 762 -29.22 -30.22 25.87
CA ALA A 762 -29.15 -28.80 26.25
C ALA A 762 -30.22 -27.88 25.63
N ASN A 763 -30.93 -28.30 24.56
CA ASN A 763 -31.74 -27.41 23.72
C ASN A 763 -33.26 -27.39 24.00
N VAL A 764 -33.75 -28.21 24.93
CA VAL A 764 -35.20 -28.38 25.18
C VAL A 764 -35.88 -27.08 25.66
N ASP A 765 -35.15 -26.22 26.39
CA ASP A 765 -35.69 -24.94 26.88
C ASP A 765 -35.82 -23.90 25.76
N SER A 766 -34.89 -23.86 24.80
CA SER A 766 -34.91 -22.90 23.68
C SER A 766 -36.05 -23.17 22.70
N ASP A 767 -36.35 -24.45 22.42
CA ASP A 767 -37.52 -24.84 21.64
C ASP A 767 -38.83 -24.44 22.31
N SER A 768 -38.93 -24.62 23.62
CA SER A 768 -40.12 -24.24 24.38
C SER A 768 -40.34 -22.73 24.39
N SER A 769 -39.26 -21.95 24.48
CA SER A 769 -39.26 -20.48 24.44
C SER A 769 -39.68 -19.96 23.07
N LEU A 770 -39.08 -20.49 21.99
CA LEU A 770 -39.43 -20.16 20.61
C LEU A 770 -40.91 -20.48 20.29
N LEU A 771 -41.37 -21.67 20.69
CA LEU A 771 -42.75 -22.09 20.50
C LEU A 771 -43.73 -21.21 21.28
N GLY A 772 -43.41 -20.89 22.54
CA GLY A 772 -44.21 -19.97 23.36
C GLY A 772 -44.33 -18.59 22.71
N LEU A 773 -43.21 -18.05 22.24
CA LEU A 773 -43.14 -16.72 21.66
C LEU A 773 -43.98 -16.58 20.38
N ILE A 774 -43.88 -17.54 19.47
CA ILE A 774 -44.66 -17.54 18.23
C ILE A 774 -46.14 -17.81 18.52
N ARG A 775 -46.46 -18.74 19.44
CA ARG A 775 -47.83 -19.07 19.83
C ARG A 775 -48.55 -17.88 20.44
N GLU A 776 -47.93 -17.20 21.38
CA GLU A 776 -48.58 -16.14 22.16
C GLU A 776 -48.65 -14.82 21.40
N SER A 777 -47.63 -14.51 20.60
CA SER A 777 -47.53 -13.19 19.95
C SER A 777 -47.97 -13.21 18.49
N LEU A 778 -47.53 -14.19 17.69
CA LEU A 778 -47.65 -14.14 16.23
C LEU A 778 -48.87 -14.90 15.70
N LEU A 779 -49.18 -16.08 16.25
CA LEU A 779 -50.28 -16.94 15.80
C LEU A 779 -51.66 -16.25 15.81
N PRO A 780 -52.02 -15.40 16.80
CA PRO A 780 -53.31 -14.70 16.80
C PRO A 780 -53.51 -13.73 15.63
N GLN A 781 -52.43 -13.24 15.02
CA GLN A 781 -52.47 -12.26 13.93
C GLN A 781 -52.15 -12.87 12.56
N TYR A 782 -51.91 -14.17 12.51
CA TYR A 782 -51.43 -14.86 11.31
C TYR A 782 -52.41 -14.79 10.14
N GLU A 783 -53.72 -14.82 10.41
CA GLU A 783 -54.75 -14.64 9.37
C GLU A 783 -54.62 -13.28 8.69
N HIS A 784 -54.32 -12.21 9.45
CA HIS A 784 -54.14 -10.88 8.88
C HIS A 784 -52.87 -10.80 8.03
N ILE A 785 -51.75 -11.36 8.53
CA ILE A 785 -50.45 -11.37 7.83
C ILE A 785 -50.54 -12.14 6.49
N LEU A 786 -51.32 -13.23 6.45
CA LEU A 786 -51.52 -14.01 5.22
C LEU A 786 -52.36 -13.29 4.15
N MET A 787 -53.15 -12.30 4.54
CA MET A 787 -54.00 -11.51 3.63
C MET A 787 -53.32 -10.22 3.14
N GLU A 788 -52.10 -9.94 3.60
CA GLU A 788 -51.31 -8.80 3.12
C GLU A 788 -50.82 -9.01 1.67
N PRO A 789 -50.52 -7.93 0.92
CA PRO A 789 -49.97 -8.05 -0.43
C PRO A 789 -48.60 -8.73 -0.44
N ASP A 790 -48.25 -9.32 -1.57
CA ASP A 790 -46.92 -9.90 -1.77
C ASP A 790 -45.81 -8.86 -1.54
N PRO A 791 -44.67 -9.25 -0.94
CA PRO A 791 -44.23 -10.63 -0.64
C PRO A 791 -44.54 -11.14 0.79
N VAL A 792 -45.34 -10.43 1.59
CA VAL A 792 -45.57 -10.73 3.02
C VAL A 792 -46.04 -12.17 3.27
N PRO A 793 -47.05 -12.72 2.55
CA PRO A 793 -47.52 -14.08 2.80
C PRO A 793 -46.46 -15.15 2.50
N ALA A 794 -45.42 -14.86 1.72
CA ALA A 794 -44.35 -15.84 1.42
C ALA A 794 -43.46 -16.08 2.62
N TYR A 795 -43.07 -15.01 3.28
CA TYR A 795 -42.23 -15.09 4.46
C TYR A 795 -43.00 -15.69 5.64
N ALA A 796 -44.29 -15.38 5.75
CA ALA A 796 -45.19 -16.02 6.70
C ALA A 796 -45.29 -17.54 6.44
N LEU A 797 -45.69 -17.97 5.23
CA LEU A 797 -45.76 -19.40 4.90
C LEU A 797 -44.44 -20.13 5.15
N LYS A 798 -43.30 -19.54 4.79
CA LYS A 798 -41.97 -20.11 5.07
C LYS A 798 -41.72 -20.31 6.57
N LEU A 799 -42.15 -19.37 7.41
CA LEU A 799 -42.04 -19.49 8.87
C LEU A 799 -42.96 -20.59 9.41
N LEU A 800 -44.20 -20.70 8.92
CA LEU A 800 -45.11 -21.81 9.30
C LEU A 800 -44.53 -23.17 8.92
N VAL A 801 -44.01 -23.31 7.70
CA VAL A 801 -43.37 -24.55 7.23
C VAL A 801 -42.22 -24.92 8.15
N ALA A 802 -41.30 -23.99 8.41
CA ALA A 802 -40.19 -24.24 9.32
C ALA A 802 -40.63 -24.69 10.72
N MET A 803 -41.69 -24.13 11.28
CA MET A 803 -42.16 -24.50 12.63
C MET A 803 -42.96 -25.82 12.66
N THR A 804 -43.76 -26.09 11.62
CA THR A 804 -44.62 -27.29 11.54
C THR A 804 -43.84 -28.55 11.15
N GLU A 805 -42.76 -28.42 10.37
CA GLU A 805 -41.88 -29.56 10.02
C GLU A 805 -41.17 -30.14 11.25
N HIS A 806 -40.86 -29.30 12.25
CA HIS A 806 -39.99 -29.68 13.36
C HIS A 806 -40.70 -29.81 14.71
N SER A 807 -41.84 -29.13 14.91
CA SER A 807 -42.62 -29.23 16.14
C SER A 807 -44.02 -29.82 15.89
N PRO A 808 -44.27 -31.09 16.23
CA PRO A 808 -45.61 -31.68 16.13
C PRO A 808 -46.62 -30.98 17.05
N THR A 809 -46.14 -30.38 18.13
CA THR A 809 -46.94 -29.54 19.03
C THR A 809 -47.40 -28.26 18.32
N PHE A 810 -46.53 -27.64 17.52
CA PHE A 810 -46.89 -26.48 16.72
C PHE A 810 -47.91 -26.80 15.63
N THR A 811 -47.78 -27.96 14.97
CA THR A 811 -48.75 -28.42 13.96
C THR A 811 -50.17 -28.52 14.54
N ARG A 812 -50.32 -29.06 15.75
CA ARG A 812 -51.62 -29.07 16.46
C ARG A 812 -52.14 -27.67 16.76
N LEU A 813 -51.26 -26.74 17.15
CA LEU A 813 -51.63 -25.34 17.40
C LEU A 813 -52.11 -24.63 16.12
N VAL A 814 -51.54 -24.95 14.96
CA VAL A 814 -51.99 -24.42 13.66
C VAL A 814 -53.36 -24.97 13.27
N GLU A 815 -53.62 -26.26 13.54
CA GLU A 815 -54.95 -26.87 13.37
C GLU A 815 -56.01 -26.21 14.27
N GLU A 816 -55.68 -26.01 15.55
CA GLU A 816 -56.57 -25.40 16.54
C GLU A 816 -56.87 -23.92 16.25
N SER A 817 -55.94 -23.20 15.62
CA SER A 817 -56.08 -21.78 15.29
C SER A 817 -56.87 -21.51 13.99
N LYS A 818 -57.43 -22.54 13.34
CA LYS A 818 -58.27 -22.44 12.12
C LYS A 818 -57.60 -21.75 10.93
N LEU A 819 -56.28 -21.73 10.87
CA LEU A 819 -55.51 -21.07 9.78
C LEU A 819 -55.45 -21.91 8.49
N ILE A 820 -55.74 -23.21 8.57
CA ILE A 820 -55.59 -24.16 7.45
C ILE A 820 -56.33 -23.73 6.17
N PRO A 821 -57.62 -23.34 6.20
CA PRO A 821 -58.32 -22.91 4.98
C PRO A 821 -57.66 -21.70 4.30
N ARG A 822 -57.19 -20.74 5.11
CA ARG A 822 -56.52 -19.52 4.62
C ARG A 822 -55.14 -19.82 4.03
N ILE A 823 -54.40 -20.75 4.63
CA ILE A 823 -53.13 -21.22 4.08
C ILE A 823 -53.33 -21.82 2.67
N PHE A 824 -54.35 -22.67 2.50
CA PHE A 824 -54.67 -23.25 1.19
C PHE A 824 -55.12 -22.19 0.17
N GLU A 825 -55.93 -21.22 0.56
CA GLU A 825 -56.33 -20.11 -0.32
C GLU A 825 -55.11 -19.31 -0.83
N VAL A 826 -54.18 -18.95 0.06
CA VAL A 826 -52.97 -18.21 -0.32
C VAL A 826 -52.06 -19.03 -1.23
N ILE A 827 -51.95 -20.35 -1.00
CA ILE A 827 -51.16 -21.25 -1.86
C ILE A 827 -51.80 -21.36 -3.26
N LEU A 828 -53.11 -21.55 -3.33
CA LEU A 828 -53.86 -21.70 -4.60
C LEU A 828 -53.81 -20.42 -5.45
N VAL A 829 -54.01 -19.25 -4.83
CA VAL A 829 -53.93 -17.95 -5.51
C VAL A 829 -52.52 -17.70 -6.09
N ARG A 830 -51.48 -18.25 -5.45
CA ARG A 830 -50.09 -18.15 -5.92
C ARG A 830 -49.73 -19.12 -7.03
N GLU A 831 -50.32 -20.31 -7.04
CA GLU A 831 -50.22 -21.22 -8.18
C GLU A 831 -50.85 -20.61 -9.44
N GLU A 832 -51.97 -19.88 -9.30
CA GLU A 832 -52.62 -19.16 -10.40
C GLU A 832 -51.81 -17.95 -10.91
N ALA A 833 -51.05 -17.25 -10.05
CA ALA A 833 -50.21 -16.12 -10.43
C ALA A 833 -48.88 -16.50 -11.13
N CYS A 834 -48.50 -17.78 -11.12
CA CYS A 834 -47.32 -18.32 -11.83
C CYS A 834 -47.64 -18.87 -13.24
N PHE A 835 -48.89 -18.74 -13.71
CA PHE A 835 -49.33 -19.15 -15.05
C PHE A 835 -49.52 -17.98 -16.01
#